data_AF-A0A5C7RHE1-F1
#
_entry.id   AF-A0A5C7RHE1-F1
#
_cell.length_a   1.000
_cell.length_b   1.000
_cell.length_c   1.000
_cell.angle_alpha   90.00
_cell.angle_beta   90.00
_cell.angle_gamma   90.00
#
_symmetry.space_group_name_H-M   'P 1'
#
loop_
_entity.id
_entity.type
_entity.pdbx_description
1 polymer ?
#
loop_
_entity_poly.entity_id
_entity_poly.type
_entity_poly.pdbx_seq_one_letter_code
_entity_poly.pdbx_strand_id
1 'polypeptide(L)'
;MRHICLMLICYFFLPSSVFAQGLGDKEGLLKPISLQQLDQQLKTQFKSQITVTEYQATPMIRVPAVKAQASTAPPRAAMRPAATSAGQVSSTNLQEQGVDEADWVKTDGRYLYGANQQGGGIRVFDTQAVSGATLKQIASIGMPANSQLQGLYLVPNKKQLIAITSAYQAVSPSRHAMRRPYVGQGQTQVLIFNTSNPAKPQLIRHLDIEGNFFQTRRINNRLYLFLNHYLNGFPNTYKSIETKQALTEAQKELEKRKISAAIDSWSVSEILPHYTEKTTKNSLPLFKANSLYAVNQKVADVYQITSLISLDLDSPTQAPEALGYFGGAGNFYMSDQAAYLISPYDALAKAPISSMQGNVLHKFALSGKGFNYRGSGAFFGTLNWNELSSFQFDEDQRGNLRVVTYNMAQTTKHPDPITRSPVIVTILAEAANAKQLLTVGRLPNAKYPQAIGKPGERLYGARLFNDYAYFVTFRNTDPLYVVDLRKPNDPKVTGELVIPGFSDYLHPVTANLLLGVGKAADAQAGGAQQGWKLSLFDISNPNNPQEIDKVQLGGPGSDSPANRNHHAITSLAINNNTLTRVALPVNVYDPNNGTVKNGLHRFEVTHAQRKLQHLGGFSVSPANNWYWDDADRSILIDNYLYYFHKGNFYKSAWAAK
;
A
#
# COMPACT_ATOMS: atom_id res chain seq x y z
N MET A 1 2.85 67.05 -15.16
CA MET A 1 2.50 65.73 -15.73
C MET A 1 3.76 64.90 -15.82
N ARG A 2 3.85 63.74 -15.14
CA ARG A 2 5.00 62.82 -15.23
C ARG A 2 4.56 61.35 -15.04
N HIS A 3 5.12 60.50 -15.89
CA HIS A 3 5.37 59.06 -15.78
C HIS A 3 4.25 58.11 -15.29
N ILE A 4 3.69 57.42 -16.27
CA ILE A 4 3.17 56.05 -16.20
C ILE A 4 4.30 55.08 -15.78
N CYS A 5 3.91 53.89 -15.30
CA CYS A 5 4.71 52.66 -15.13
C CYS A 5 5.32 52.40 -13.74
N LEU A 6 4.53 51.77 -12.85
CA LEU A 6 4.93 50.51 -12.21
C LEU A 6 3.68 49.76 -11.69
N MET A 7 3.09 48.88 -12.51
CA MET A 7 1.95 48.03 -12.09
C MET A 7 2.09 46.58 -12.58
N LEU A 8 3.33 46.08 -12.58
CA LEU A 8 3.67 44.66 -12.70
C LEU A 8 4.58 44.26 -11.53
N ILE A 9 4.69 42.96 -11.27
CA ILE A 9 5.54 42.34 -10.23
C ILE A 9 5.05 42.57 -8.78
N CYS A 10 3.88 42.00 -8.45
CA CYS A 10 3.50 41.67 -7.06
C CYS A 10 2.89 40.26 -6.91
N TYR A 11 2.97 39.41 -7.96
CA TYR A 11 2.35 38.08 -8.00
C TYR A 11 3.26 36.91 -7.56
N PHE A 12 4.46 37.20 -7.02
CA PHE A 12 5.51 36.21 -6.74
C PHE A 12 5.86 35.99 -5.26
N PHE A 13 5.10 36.58 -4.32
CA PHE A 13 5.35 36.48 -2.88
C PHE A 13 4.16 35.92 -2.09
N LEU A 14 3.70 34.71 -2.46
CA LEU A 14 2.88 33.89 -1.55
C LEU A 14 3.81 32.97 -0.74
N PRO A 15 3.84 33.07 0.61
CA PRO A 15 4.58 32.12 1.43
C PRO A 15 3.94 30.73 1.30
N SER A 16 4.76 29.70 1.18
CA SER A 16 4.32 28.35 0.80
C SER A 16 3.71 27.51 1.93
N SER A 17 3.22 28.15 3.00
CA SER A 17 2.15 27.60 3.86
C SER A 17 0.85 27.35 3.06
N VAL A 18 0.75 27.97 1.88
CA VAL A 18 -0.44 28.05 1.03
C VAL A 18 -0.70 26.79 0.18
N PHE A 19 0.05 25.68 0.25
CA PHE A 19 -0.38 24.48 -0.52
C PHE A 19 -1.58 23.75 0.11
N ALA A 20 -1.54 23.46 1.42
CA ALA A 20 -2.71 22.93 2.13
C ALA A 20 -3.84 23.97 2.27
N GLN A 21 -3.49 25.23 2.52
CA GLN A 21 -4.47 26.32 2.69
C GLN A 21 -5.07 26.80 1.35
N GLY A 22 -4.32 26.70 0.25
CA GLY A 22 -4.68 27.08 -1.11
C GLY A 22 -5.63 26.11 -1.81
N LEU A 23 -5.98 25.00 -1.15
CA LEU A 23 -7.20 24.25 -1.45
C LEU A 23 -8.46 25.13 -1.29
N GLY A 24 -8.38 26.21 -0.49
CA GLY A 24 -9.41 27.26 -0.34
C GLY A 24 -10.67 26.84 0.42
N ASP A 25 -10.99 25.55 0.40
CA ASP A 25 -12.25 24.99 0.85
C ASP A 25 -12.24 24.60 2.34
N LYS A 26 -12.75 25.49 3.20
CA LYS A 26 -12.87 25.26 4.66
C LYS A 26 -13.87 24.15 5.02
N GLU A 27 -14.85 23.91 4.16
CA GLU A 27 -15.80 22.80 4.26
C GLU A 27 -15.22 21.48 3.73
N GLY A 28 -14.00 21.50 3.18
CA GLY A 28 -13.22 20.35 2.75
C GLY A 28 -13.58 19.84 1.35
N LEU A 29 -12.54 19.43 0.60
CA LEU A 29 -12.64 19.06 -0.82
C LEU A 29 -13.70 17.99 -1.11
N LEU A 30 -13.83 16.98 -0.25
CA LEU A 30 -14.85 15.94 -0.38
C LEU A 30 -16.16 16.41 0.24
N LYS A 31 -17.13 16.74 -0.62
CA LYS A 31 -18.52 17.04 -0.24
C LYS A 31 -19.34 15.76 -0.19
N PRO A 32 -20.20 15.55 0.82
CA PRO A 32 -21.19 14.47 0.75
C PRO A 32 -22.17 14.76 -0.40
N ILE A 33 -22.54 13.73 -1.16
CA ILE A 33 -23.49 13.83 -2.27
C ILE A 33 -24.46 12.65 -2.20
N SER A 34 -25.76 12.90 -2.34
CA SER A 34 -26.74 11.81 -2.42
C SER A 34 -26.76 11.19 -3.81
N LEU A 35 -27.18 9.92 -3.91
CA LEU A 35 -27.37 9.24 -5.21
C LEU A 35 -28.24 10.07 -6.18
N GLN A 36 -29.29 10.71 -5.69
CA GLN A 36 -30.20 11.54 -6.50
C GLN A 36 -29.54 12.85 -6.98
N GLN A 37 -28.77 13.51 -6.10
CA GLN A 37 -28.03 14.72 -6.47
C GLN A 37 -26.97 14.41 -7.54
N LEU A 38 -26.26 13.30 -7.36
CA LEU A 38 -25.28 12.79 -8.31
C LEU A 38 -25.94 12.46 -9.66
N ASP A 39 -26.98 11.62 -9.68
CA ASP A 39 -27.72 11.23 -10.90
C ASP A 39 -28.16 12.46 -11.71
N GLN A 40 -28.74 13.46 -11.05
CA GLN A 40 -29.18 14.71 -11.68
C GLN A 40 -28.01 15.55 -12.23
N GLN A 41 -26.88 15.66 -11.51
CA GLN A 41 -25.69 16.38 -11.98
C GLN A 41 -25.06 15.68 -13.19
N LEU A 42 -24.91 14.36 -13.13
CA LEU A 42 -24.38 13.53 -14.22
C LEU A 42 -25.25 13.69 -15.48
N LYS A 43 -26.58 13.53 -15.37
CA LYS A 43 -27.53 13.71 -16.48
C LYS A 43 -27.48 15.11 -17.08
N THR A 44 -27.42 16.14 -16.24
CA THR A 44 -27.34 17.54 -16.69
C THR A 44 -26.08 17.78 -17.54
N GLN A 45 -24.92 17.26 -17.10
CA GLN A 45 -23.68 17.43 -17.86
C GLN A 45 -23.60 16.54 -19.11
N PHE A 46 -24.09 15.29 -19.07
CA PHE A 46 -24.14 14.48 -20.29
C PHE A 46 -25.02 15.13 -21.36
N LYS A 47 -26.14 15.76 -20.97
CA LYS A 47 -26.99 16.53 -21.88
C LYS A 47 -26.33 17.76 -22.47
N SER A 48 -25.47 18.46 -21.72
CA SER A 48 -24.72 19.62 -22.23
C SER A 48 -23.55 19.25 -23.17
N GLN A 49 -23.26 17.96 -23.36
CA GLN A 49 -22.17 17.45 -24.20
C GLN A 49 -22.65 16.75 -25.48
N ILE A 50 -23.97 16.69 -25.74
CA ILE A 50 -24.51 15.86 -26.83
C ILE A 50 -24.05 16.35 -28.20
N THR A 51 -23.30 15.51 -28.91
CA THR A 51 -22.68 15.83 -30.20
C THR A 51 -23.02 14.76 -31.23
N VAL A 52 -23.46 15.19 -32.42
CA VAL A 52 -23.81 14.32 -33.56
C VAL A 52 -23.02 14.77 -34.79
N THR A 53 -22.38 13.84 -35.48
CA THR A 53 -21.57 14.10 -36.69
C THR A 53 -21.76 13.02 -37.75
N GLU A 54 -21.52 13.36 -39.01
CA GLU A 54 -21.44 12.45 -40.15
C GLU A 54 -19.99 12.00 -40.47
N TYR A 55 -19.84 10.79 -41.06
CA TYR A 55 -18.58 10.30 -41.64
C TYR A 55 -18.83 9.36 -42.84
N GLN A 56 -17.76 9.03 -43.60
CA GLN A 56 -17.77 7.98 -44.63
C GLN A 56 -16.67 6.94 -44.35
N ALA A 57 -16.97 5.65 -44.58
CA ALA A 57 -16.06 4.57 -44.24
C ALA A 57 -15.07 4.21 -45.35
N THR A 58 -13.86 3.85 -44.93
CA THR A 58 -12.86 3.13 -45.75
C THR A 58 -12.81 1.65 -45.33
N PRO A 59 -12.58 0.71 -46.28
CA PRO A 59 -12.58 -0.73 -46.00
C PRO A 59 -11.33 -1.17 -45.22
N MET A 60 -11.51 -2.11 -44.29
CA MET A 60 -10.41 -2.71 -43.50
C MET A 60 -10.09 -4.13 -43.97
N ILE A 61 -8.80 -4.45 -44.03
CA ILE A 61 -8.28 -5.81 -44.27
C ILE A 61 -8.27 -6.59 -42.94
N ARG A 62 -8.51 -7.91 -43.00
CA ARG A 62 -8.68 -8.78 -41.82
C ARG A 62 -7.61 -9.88 -41.79
N VAL A 63 -7.06 -10.17 -40.61
CA VAL A 63 -6.05 -11.22 -40.38
C VAL A 63 -6.63 -12.33 -39.47
N PRO A 64 -6.34 -13.63 -39.68
CA PRO A 64 -6.89 -14.72 -38.87
C PRO A 64 -6.19 -14.89 -37.51
N ALA A 65 -6.81 -15.65 -36.60
CA ALA A 65 -6.26 -15.99 -35.28
C ALA A 65 -6.34 -17.50 -35.00
N VAL A 66 -5.39 -18.02 -34.21
CA VAL A 66 -5.22 -19.45 -33.89
C VAL A 66 -5.67 -19.75 -32.44
N LYS A 67 -6.04 -21.00 -32.14
CA LYS A 67 -6.50 -21.48 -30.82
C LYS A 67 -5.62 -22.62 -30.29
N ALA A 68 -5.65 -22.84 -28.97
CA ALA A 68 -5.06 -24.00 -28.29
C ALA A 68 -6.04 -24.59 -27.24
N GLN A 69 -5.78 -25.81 -26.76
CA GLN A 69 -6.58 -26.56 -25.76
C GLN A 69 -5.68 -27.20 -24.69
N ALA A 70 -6.27 -27.74 -23.60
CA ALA A 70 -5.59 -28.30 -22.44
C ALA A 70 -6.28 -29.57 -21.89
N SER A 71 -5.60 -30.32 -21.00
CA SER A 71 -6.12 -31.53 -20.32
C SER A 71 -5.62 -31.67 -18.85
N THR A 72 -5.95 -32.77 -18.15
CA THR A 72 -6.11 -32.83 -16.68
C THR A 72 -5.49 -34.07 -16.00
N ALA A 73 -5.53 -34.16 -14.65
CA ALA A 73 -4.98 -35.27 -13.84
C ALA A 73 -5.84 -35.64 -12.58
N PRO A 74 -5.73 -36.86 -11.98
CA PRO A 74 -6.60 -37.34 -10.89
C PRO A 74 -5.82 -37.69 -9.55
N PRO A 75 -6.29 -38.51 -8.55
CA PRO A 75 -6.61 -37.98 -7.21
C PRO A 75 -5.98 -38.73 -5.97
N ARG A 76 -6.71 -38.86 -4.83
CA ARG A 76 -6.19 -38.73 -3.43
C ARG A 76 -6.77 -39.73 -2.39
N ALA A 77 -5.99 -40.00 -1.32
CA ALA A 77 -6.37 -40.56 0.01
C ALA A 77 -5.43 -39.94 1.11
N ALA A 78 -5.48 -40.10 2.45
CA ALA A 78 -6.42 -40.55 3.51
C ALA A 78 -6.04 -39.81 4.86
N MET A 79 -6.57 -40.18 6.05
CA MET A 79 -6.25 -39.46 7.33
C MET A 79 -6.51 -40.23 8.66
N ARG A 80 -5.84 -39.86 9.77
CA ARG A 80 -6.21 -40.11 11.20
C ARG A 80 -5.54 -39.07 12.18
N PRO A 81 -6.01 -38.92 13.46
CA PRO A 81 -5.75 -37.78 14.39
C PRO A 81 -4.71 -38.06 15.53
N ALA A 82 -4.45 -37.23 16.57
CA ALA A 82 -4.30 -35.75 16.79
C ALA A 82 -3.99 -35.45 18.31
N ALA A 83 -3.29 -34.36 18.67
CA ALA A 83 -3.17 -33.81 20.05
C ALA A 83 -2.53 -32.38 20.10
N THR A 84 -2.74 -31.56 21.14
CA THR A 84 -2.51 -30.09 21.08
C THR A 84 -1.93 -29.37 22.34
N SER A 85 -0.95 -28.48 22.18
CA SER A 85 -0.60 -27.35 23.09
C SER A 85 0.34 -26.32 22.42
N ALA A 86 0.39 -25.06 22.88
CA ALA A 86 1.10 -23.94 22.22
C ALA A 86 1.82 -23.00 23.23
N GLY A 87 2.87 -22.31 22.78
CA GLY A 87 3.71 -21.39 23.58
C GLY A 87 3.80 -19.95 23.02
N GLN A 88 4.94 -19.28 23.22
CA GLN A 88 5.19 -17.89 22.79
C GLN A 88 5.34 -17.77 21.26
N VAL A 89 4.91 -16.65 20.68
CA VAL A 89 4.83 -16.46 19.21
C VAL A 89 5.25 -15.05 18.80
N SER A 90 6.06 -14.91 17.75
CA SER A 90 6.30 -13.63 17.08
C SER A 90 5.08 -13.22 16.24
N SER A 91 4.60 -11.98 16.37
CA SER A 91 3.67 -11.40 15.42
C SER A 91 4.32 -11.26 14.03
N THR A 92 3.49 -11.02 13.00
CA THR A 92 4.00 -10.35 11.78
C THR A 92 4.55 -8.97 12.17
N ASN A 93 5.62 -8.52 11.50
CA ASN A 93 6.09 -7.14 11.64
C ASN A 93 5.06 -6.19 11.01
N LEU A 94 4.65 -5.15 11.74
CA LEU A 94 3.58 -4.22 11.33
C LEU A 94 4.13 -2.81 11.15
N GLN A 95 3.49 -2.05 10.27
CA GLN A 95 3.66 -0.61 10.13
C GLN A 95 3.27 0.11 11.44
N GLU A 96 2.07 -0.21 11.94
CA GLU A 96 1.46 0.38 13.14
C GLU A 96 1.01 -0.70 14.13
N GLN A 97 1.15 -0.41 15.43
CA GLN A 97 0.78 -1.36 16.47
C GLN A 97 -0.74 -1.51 16.58
N GLY A 98 -1.23 -2.75 16.64
CA GLY A 98 -2.67 -3.07 16.65
C GLY A 98 -3.36 -3.03 15.28
N VAL A 99 -2.70 -2.52 14.23
CA VAL A 99 -3.22 -2.45 12.86
C VAL A 99 -2.66 -3.60 12.03
N ASP A 100 -3.34 -4.74 12.04
CA ASP A 100 -2.88 -5.95 11.35
C ASP A 100 -3.00 -5.83 9.82
N GLU A 101 -2.06 -6.45 9.11
CA GLU A 101 -1.86 -6.34 7.67
C GLU A 101 -2.04 -7.70 6.99
N ALA A 102 -2.54 -7.72 5.75
CA ALA A 102 -2.62 -8.95 4.98
C ALA A 102 -1.22 -9.40 4.56
N ASP A 103 -0.88 -10.67 4.81
CA ASP A 103 0.43 -11.25 4.48
C ASP A 103 0.26 -12.68 3.93
N TRP A 104 1.31 -13.23 3.30
CA TRP A 104 1.35 -14.59 2.79
C TRP A 104 1.29 -15.67 3.87
N VAL A 105 1.58 -15.32 5.13
CA VAL A 105 1.56 -16.23 6.27
C VAL A 105 0.84 -15.63 7.48
N LYS A 106 0.03 -16.43 8.18
CA LYS A 106 -0.46 -16.15 9.55
C LYS A 106 -0.40 -17.39 10.44
N THR A 107 -0.46 -17.21 11.76
CA THR A 107 -0.41 -18.30 12.74
C THR A 107 -1.21 -18.03 14.02
N ASP A 108 -1.68 -19.07 14.70
CA ASP A 108 -2.14 -19.03 16.10
C ASP A 108 -1.14 -19.67 17.09
N GLY A 109 0.13 -19.76 16.72
CA GLY A 109 1.19 -20.41 17.50
C GLY A 109 1.25 -21.93 17.36
N ARG A 110 0.19 -22.57 16.85
CA ARG A 110 0.18 -24.01 16.62
C ARG A 110 -0.14 -24.42 15.19
N TYR A 111 -0.90 -23.62 14.47
CA TYR A 111 -1.14 -23.82 13.05
C TYR A 111 -0.50 -22.70 12.24
N LEU A 112 0.20 -23.09 11.16
CA LEU A 112 0.72 -22.15 10.17
C LEU A 112 -0.19 -22.21 8.94
N TYR A 113 -0.67 -21.05 8.51
CA TYR A 113 -1.49 -20.86 7.31
C TYR A 113 -0.63 -20.09 6.32
N GLY A 114 -0.15 -20.76 5.27
CA GLY A 114 0.76 -20.18 4.28
C GLY A 114 0.22 -20.25 2.86
N ALA A 115 0.52 -19.23 2.04
CA ALA A 115 0.11 -19.17 0.65
C ALA A 115 0.71 -20.33 -0.19
N ASN A 116 -0.12 -20.90 -1.07
CA ASN A 116 0.28 -21.98 -1.97
C ASN A 116 0.81 -21.41 -3.30
N GLN A 117 2.03 -20.87 -3.28
CA GLN A 117 2.66 -20.27 -4.47
C GLN A 117 2.69 -21.20 -5.71
N GLN A 118 2.74 -22.53 -5.52
CA GLN A 118 2.90 -23.50 -6.62
C GLN A 118 1.58 -24.06 -7.18
N GLY A 119 0.43 -23.79 -6.55
CA GLY A 119 -0.85 -24.39 -6.96
C GLY A 119 -2.12 -23.62 -6.56
N GLY A 120 -1.99 -22.40 -6.04
CA GLY A 120 -3.11 -21.55 -5.64
C GLY A 120 -3.73 -21.90 -4.29
N GLY A 121 -4.21 -20.88 -3.58
CA GLY A 121 -4.83 -21.01 -2.25
C GLY A 121 -3.86 -21.14 -1.10
N ILE A 122 -4.22 -21.95 -0.10
CA ILE A 122 -3.61 -21.91 1.24
C ILE A 122 -3.30 -23.33 1.72
N ARG A 123 -2.08 -23.52 2.25
CA ARG A 123 -1.64 -24.76 2.89
C ARG A 123 -1.63 -24.57 4.40
N VAL A 124 -2.18 -25.55 5.13
CA VAL A 124 -2.23 -25.54 6.60
C VAL A 124 -1.29 -26.59 7.15
N PHE A 125 -0.44 -26.20 8.11
CA PHE A 125 0.56 -27.06 8.75
C PHE A 125 0.40 -27.01 10.27
N ASP A 126 0.77 -28.10 10.96
CA ASP A 126 0.76 -28.19 12.42
C ASP A 126 2.20 -28.12 12.94
N THR A 127 2.51 -27.17 13.82
CA THR A 127 3.89 -26.90 14.29
C THR A 127 4.49 -28.05 15.13
N GLN A 128 3.62 -28.93 15.65
CA GLN A 128 4.01 -30.12 16.42
C GLN A 128 4.15 -31.38 15.53
N ALA A 129 3.60 -31.37 14.31
CA ALA A 129 3.70 -32.50 13.39
C ALA A 129 4.85 -32.31 12.40
N VAL A 130 6.06 -32.74 12.80
CA VAL A 130 7.28 -32.59 12.01
C VAL A 130 7.61 -33.88 11.25
N SER A 131 8.19 -33.77 10.05
CA SER A 131 8.65 -34.88 9.22
C SER A 131 10.08 -34.60 8.72
N GLY A 132 11.09 -34.86 9.56
CA GLY A 132 12.47 -34.43 9.31
C GLY A 132 12.62 -32.93 9.55
N ALA A 133 13.00 -32.16 8.53
CA ALA A 133 13.13 -30.69 8.62
C ALA A 133 11.86 -29.94 8.17
N THR A 134 10.90 -30.60 7.51
CA THR A 134 9.67 -29.98 7.02
C THR A 134 8.48 -30.25 7.94
N LEU A 135 7.49 -29.36 7.95
CA LEU A 135 6.23 -29.60 8.63
C LEU A 135 5.29 -30.48 7.81
N LYS A 136 4.51 -31.30 8.51
CA LYS A 136 3.37 -32.02 7.95
C LYS A 136 2.25 -31.04 7.59
N GLN A 137 1.96 -30.94 6.30
CA GLN A 137 0.73 -30.31 5.84
C GLN A 137 -0.47 -31.16 6.28
N ILE A 138 -1.45 -30.53 6.94
CA ILE A 138 -2.67 -31.18 7.44
C ILE A 138 -3.90 -30.87 6.60
N ALA A 139 -3.91 -29.74 5.88
CA ALA A 139 -4.99 -29.37 4.96
C ALA A 139 -4.50 -28.51 3.79
N SER A 140 -5.36 -28.37 2.79
CA SER A 140 -5.26 -27.36 1.74
C SER A 140 -6.64 -26.74 1.57
N ILE A 141 -6.72 -25.42 1.39
CA ILE A 141 -7.95 -24.71 1.06
C ILE A 141 -7.76 -24.03 -0.30
N GLY A 142 -8.55 -24.48 -1.27
CA GLY A 142 -8.56 -23.94 -2.62
C GLY A 142 -9.29 -22.59 -2.69
N MET A 143 -8.88 -21.76 -3.64
CA MET A 143 -9.53 -20.48 -3.95
C MET A 143 -10.49 -20.64 -5.14
N PRO A 144 -11.36 -19.66 -5.42
CA PRO A 144 -12.14 -19.65 -6.65
C PRO A 144 -11.24 -19.65 -7.91
N ALA A 145 -11.75 -20.18 -9.01
CA ALA A 145 -11.00 -20.22 -10.27
C ALA A 145 -10.69 -18.80 -10.78
N ASN A 146 -9.53 -18.64 -11.44
CA ASN A 146 -9.02 -17.35 -11.96
C ASN A 146 -8.78 -16.27 -10.89
N SER A 147 -8.69 -16.65 -9.62
CA SER A 147 -8.47 -15.73 -8.50
C SER A 147 -7.03 -15.78 -7.99
N GLN A 148 -6.42 -14.62 -7.77
CA GLN A 148 -5.09 -14.45 -7.20
C GLN A 148 -5.22 -14.08 -5.72
N LEU A 149 -4.44 -14.73 -4.85
CA LEU A 149 -4.37 -14.39 -3.43
C LEU A 149 -3.65 -13.06 -3.24
N GLN A 150 -4.24 -12.14 -2.49
CA GLN A 150 -3.66 -10.84 -2.11
C GLN A 150 -3.13 -10.83 -0.68
N GLY A 151 -3.59 -11.77 0.17
CA GLY A 151 -3.03 -12.01 1.50
C GLY A 151 -4.03 -12.63 2.48
N LEU A 152 -3.55 -12.92 3.68
CA LEU A 152 -4.25 -13.64 4.74
C LEU A 152 -4.38 -12.82 6.03
N TYR A 153 -5.49 -13.03 6.73
CA TYR A 153 -5.71 -12.62 8.12
C TYR A 153 -6.12 -13.81 8.98
N LEU A 154 -5.86 -13.73 10.27
CA LEU A 154 -6.32 -14.72 11.25
C LEU A 154 -6.93 -14.00 12.46
N VAL A 155 -8.02 -14.55 12.98
CA VAL A 155 -8.64 -14.13 14.26
C VAL A 155 -8.59 -15.32 15.21
N PRO A 156 -7.48 -15.53 15.96
CA PRO A 156 -7.26 -16.75 16.74
C PRO A 156 -8.36 -17.05 17.76
N ASN A 157 -8.91 -16.01 18.39
CA ASN A 157 -9.95 -16.11 19.41
C ASN A 157 -11.33 -16.50 18.84
N LYS A 158 -11.54 -16.35 17.53
CA LYS A 158 -12.76 -16.75 16.83
C LYS A 158 -12.58 -18.03 16.00
N LYS A 159 -11.35 -18.54 15.92
CA LYS A 159 -10.91 -19.58 14.96
C LYS A 159 -11.46 -19.28 13.55
N GLN A 160 -11.18 -18.06 13.09
CA GLN A 160 -11.44 -17.63 11.72
C GLN A 160 -10.11 -17.37 10.99
N LEU A 161 -9.98 -17.91 9.78
CA LEU A 161 -8.99 -17.52 8.78
C LEU A 161 -9.72 -16.74 7.69
N ILE A 162 -9.14 -15.65 7.20
CA ILE A 162 -9.70 -14.84 6.12
C ILE A 162 -8.67 -14.76 5.00
N ALA A 163 -9.12 -14.96 3.78
CA ALA A 163 -8.32 -14.78 2.58
C ALA A 163 -8.92 -13.65 1.72
N ILE A 164 -8.07 -12.74 1.27
CA ILE A 164 -8.41 -11.71 0.32
C ILE A 164 -7.90 -12.15 -1.04
N THR A 165 -8.76 -12.18 -2.05
CA THR A 165 -8.37 -12.48 -3.44
C THR A 165 -8.79 -11.36 -4.38
N SER A 166 -8.06 -11.21 -5.48
CA SER A 166 -8.52 -10.48 -6.66
C SER A 166 -8.90 -11.47 -7.76
N ALA A 167 -9.87 -11.11 -8.58
CA ALA A 167 -10.27 -11.83 -9.78
C ALA A 167 -10.62 -10.83 -10.89
N TYR A 168 -10.48 -11.24 -12.15
CA TYR A 168 -10.94 -10.44 -13.30
C TYR A 168 -12.11 -11.13 -13.97
N GLN A 169 -13.27 -10.44 -14.03
CA GLN A 169 -14.39 -10.94 -14.81
C GLN A 169 -14.21 -10.55 -16.29
N ALA A 170 -14.15 -11.56 -17.14
CA ALA A 170 -14.19 -11.40 -18.59
C ALA A 170 -15.61 -10.99 -19.01
N VAL A 171 -15.86 -9.69 -19.11
CA VAL A 171 -17.14 -9.14 -19.57
C VAL A 171 -17.33 -9.51 -21.04
N SER A 172 -18.32 -10.35 -21.32
CA SER A 172 -18.68 -10.71 -22.70
C SER A 172 -19.28 -9.49 -23.41
N PRO A 173 -18.81 -9.12 -24.61
CA PRO A 173 -19.34 -7.95 -25.31
C PRO A 173 -20.79 -8.17 -25.72
N SER A 174 -21.65 -7.21 -25.42
CA SER A 174 -22.94 -7.11 -26.11
C SER A 174 -22.69 -6.94 -27.62
N ARG A 175 -23.61 -7.43 -28.47
CA ARG A 175 -23.39 -7.55 -29.93
C ARG A 175 -23.08 -6.23 -30.66
N HIS A 176 -23.19 -5.09 -29.99
CA HIS A 176 -22.94 -3.75 -30.53
C HIS A 176 -21.61 -3.12 -30.07
N ALA A 177 -20.87 -3.74 -29.13
CA ALA A 177 -19.73 -3.12 -28.44
C ALA A 177 -18.35 -3.38 -29.10
N MET A 178 -18.29 -3.78 -30.37
CA MET A 178 -17.10 -4.33 -31.05
C MET A 178 -15.97 -3.32 -31.38
N ARG A 179 -15.83 -2.22 -30.61
CA ARG A 179 -14.90 -1.11 -30.89
C ARG A 179 -14.21 -0.47 -29.68
N ARG A 180 -14.38 -0.99 -28.45
CA ARG A 180 -13.55 -0.60 -27.29
C ARG A 180 -12.64 -1.77 -26.88
N PRO A 181 -11.40 -1.51 -26.40
CA PRO A 181 -10.53 -2.56 -25.89
C PRO A 181 -11.16 -3.23 -24.64
N TYR A 182 -10.77 -4.48 -24.38
CA TYR A 182 -11.25 -5.23 -23.22
C TYR A 182 -10.85 -4.54 -21.91
N VAL A 183 -11.85 -4.03 -21.17
CA VAL A 183 -11.71 -3.67 -19.76
C VAL A 183 -12.48 -4.73 -18.97
N GLY A 184 -11.78 -5.76 -18.50
CA GLY A 184 -12.37 -6.73 -17.57
C GLY A 184 -12.63 -6.03 -16.24
N GLN A 185 -13.84 -6.17 -15.69
CA GLN A 185 -14.13 -5.56 -14.40
C GLN A 185 -13.36 -6.31 -13.30
N GLY A 186 -12.57 -5.54 -12.55
CA GLY A 186 -11.81 -6.04 -11.41
C GLY A 186 -12.74 -6.34 -10.24
N GLN A 187 -12.52 -7.49 -9.62
CA GLN A 187 -13.33 -8.00 -8.51
C GLN A 187 -12.41 -8.34 -7.34
N THR A 188 -12.80 -7.95 -6.13
CA THR A 188 -12.12 -8.34 -4.89
C THR A 188 -13.04 -9.26 -4.09
N GLN A 189 -12.51 -10.35 -3.56
CA GLN A 189 -13.31 -11.36 -2.85
C GLN A 189 -12.78 -11.56 -1.43
N VAL A 190 -13.70 -11.72 -0.48
CA VAL A 190 -13.40 -12.00 0.92
C VAL A 190 -13.94 -13.37 1.27
N LEU A 191 -13.02 -14.29 1.56
CA LEU A 191 -13.28 -15.68 1.87
C LEU A 191 -12.99 -15.92 3.35
N ILE A 192 -14.02 -16.11 4.16
CA ILE A 192 -13.92 -16.32 5.61
C ILE A 192 -14.11 -17.80 5.90
N PHE A 193 -13.19 -18.43 6.63
CA PHE A 193 -13.18 -19.85 6.96
C PHE A 193 -13.15 -20.09 8.47
N ASN A 194 -14.00 -20.99 8.97
CA ASN A 194 -13.89 -21.57 10.30
C ASN A 194 -12.69 -22.53 10.35
N THR A 195 -11.81 -22.37 11.34
CA THR A 195 -10.61 -23.19 11.57
C THR A 195 -10.62 -23.94 12.89
N SER A 196 -11.78 -24.06 13.57
CA SER A 196 -11.93 -24.90 14.78
C SER A 196 -11.58 -26.37 14.53
N ASN A 197 -11.72 -26.83 13.28
CA ASN A 197 -11.01 -28.01 12.79
C ASN A 197 -10.06 -27.60 11.64
N PRO A 198 -8.76 -27.37 11.91
CA PRO A 198 -7.82 -26.87 10.90
C PRO A 198 -7.34 -27.96 9.93
N ALA A 199 -7.64 -29.23 10.19
CA ALA A 199 -7.49 -30.31 9.21
C ALA A 199 -8.66 -30.38 8.21
N LYS A 200 -9.79 -29.70 8.50
CA LYS A 200 -10.94 -29.54 7.60
C LYS A 200 -11.58 -28.14 7.77
N PRO A 201 -10.90 -27.05 7.38
CA PRO A 201 -11.47 -25.71 7.44
C PRO A 201 -12.79 -25.61 6.65
N GLN A 202 -13.75 -24.84 7.14
CA GLN A 202 -15.09 -24.72 6.54
C GLN A 202 -15.37 -23.28 6.12
N LEU A 203 -15.79 -23.06 4.87
CA LEU A 203 -16.17 -21.74 4.39
C LEU A 203 -17.42 -21.22 5.14
N ILE A 204 -17.28 -20.07 5.79
CA ILE A 204 -18.38 -19.32 6.44
C ILE A 204 -19.02 -18.36 5.42
N ARG A 205 -18.19 -17.62 4.67
CA ARG A 205 -18.62 -16.59 3.72
C ARG A 205 -17.70 -16.53 2.52
N HIS A 206 -18.29 -16.36 1.34
CA HIS A 206 -17.62 -15.92 0.12
C HIS A 206 -18.37 -14.69 -0.38
N LEU A 207 -17.82 -13.52 -0.05
CA LEU A 207 -18.30 -12.23 -0.47
C LEU A 207 -17.52 -11.79 -1.71
N ASP A 208 -18.20 -11.63 -2.84
CA ASP A 208 -17.68 -11.03 -4.06
C ASP A 208 -17.97 -9.51 -4.02
N ILE A 209 -16.99 -8.64 -4.30
CA ILE A 209 -17.14 -7.17 -4.33
C ILE A 209 -16.56 -6.61 -5.63
N GLU A 210 -17.27 -5.69 -6.29
CA GLU A 210 -16.77 -5.01 -7.49
C GLU A 210 -15.75 -3.91 -7.13
N GLY A 211 -14.62 -3.88 -7.84
CA GLY A 211 -13.49 -3.00 -7.56
C GLY A 211 -12.17 -3.77 -7.47
N ASN A 212 -11.09 -3.14 -7.95
CA ASN A 212 -9.74 -3.68 -7.84
C ASN A 212 -9.24 -3.51 -6.40
N PHE A 213 -8.61 -4.54 -5.86
CA PHE A 213 -7.92 -4.48 -4.59
C PHE A 213 -6.83 -3.40 -4.61
N PHE A 214 -6.79 -2.55 -3.57
CA PHE A 214 -5.74 -1.56 -3.39
C PHE A 214 -5.04 -1.71 -2.03
N GLN A 215 -5.78 -1.71 -0.93
CA GLN A 215 -5.25 -1.94 0.43
C GLN A 215 -6.27 -2.63 1.35
N THR A 216 -5.78 -3.17 2.46
CA THR A 216 -6.60 -3.71 3.55
C THR A 216 -5.86 -3.61 4.89
N ARG A 217 -6.61 -3.47 5.99
CA ARG A 217 -6.12 -3.51 7.39
C ARG A 217 -7.17 -4.20 8.27
N ARG A 218 -6.76 -4.85 9.35
CA ARG A 218 -7.65 -5.41 10.38
C ARG A 218 -7.29 -4.80 11.74
N ILE A 219 -8.27 -4.23 12.44
CA ILE A 219 -8.12 -3.79 13.83
C ILE A 219 -9.16 -4.56 14.65
N ASN A 220 -8.72 -5.27 15.68
CA ASN A 220 -9.57 -6.16 16.48
C ASN A 220 -10.41 -7.10 15.59
N ASN A 221 -11.72 -7.18 15.80
CA ASN A 221 -12.65 -8.01 15.02
C ASN A 221 -13.30 -7.23 13.86
N ARG A 222 -12.64 -6.20 13.30
CA ARG A 222 -13.12 -5.47 12.12
C ARG A 222 -12.06 -5.49 11.02
N LEU A 223 -12.49 -5.90 9.82
CA LEU A 223 -11.67 -5.88 8.61
C LEU A 223 -12.06 -4.67 7.76
N TYR A 224 -11.06 -3.91 7.33
CA TYR A 224 -11.21 -2.75 6.46
C TYR A 224 -10.59 -3.04 5.09
N LEU A 225 -11.31 -2.70 4.02
CA LEU A 225 -10.84 -2.85 2.64
C LEU A 225 -10.93 -1.52 1.91
N PHE A 226 -9.95 -1.25 1.07
CA PHE A 226 -9.84 -0.07 0.24
C PHE A 226 -9.68 -0.53 -1.21
N LEU A 227 -10.69 -0.24 -2.05
CA LEU A 227 -10.77 -0.72 -3.44
C LEU A 227 -10.84 0.45 -4.43
N ASN A 228 -10.14 0.34 -5.55
CA ASN A 228 -10.22 1.30 -6.67
C ASN A 228 -11.09 0.71 -7.80
N HIS A 229 -12.22 1.33 -8.13
CA HIS A 229 -13.10 0.89 -9.21
C HIS A 229 -13.14 1.91 -10.37
N TYR A 230 -13.02 1.43 -11.61
CA TYR A 230 -13.18 2.24 -12.82
C TYR A 230 -14.63 2.20 -13.30
N LEU A 231 -15.29 3.35 -13.26
CA LEU A 231 -16.69 3.51 -13.65
C LEU A 231 -16.82 3.34 -15.17
N ASN A 232 -17.66 2.40 -15.58
CA ASN A 232 -17.95 2.06 -16.97
C ASN A 232 -19.47 1.99 -17.17
N GLY A 233 -19.95 2.17 -18.39
CA GLY A 233 -21.40 2.13 -18.70
C GLY A 233 -22.10 3.49 -18.73
N PHE A 234 -21.37 4.59 -18.69
CA PHE A 234 -21.93 5.94 -18.92
C PHE A 234 -22.66 6.03 -20.28
N PRO A 235 -23.76 6.81 -20.38
CA PRO A 235 -24.50 6.98 -21.61
C PRO A 235 -23.68 7.70 -22.69
N ASN A 236 -23.84 7.31 -23.95
CA ASN A 236 -23.08 7.90 -25.07
C ASN A 236 -23.57 9.33 -25.36
N THR A 237 -22.74 10.34 -25.05
CA THR A 237 -22.97 11.74 -25.44
C THR A 237 -22.63 12.02 -26.91
N TYR A 238 -21.80 11.17 -27.54
CA TYR A 238 -21.38 11.31 -28.93
C TYR A 238 -22.01 10.24 -29.84
N LYS A 239 -22.48 10.65 -31.02
CA LYS A 239 -22.90 9.75 -32.09
C LYS A 239 -22.32 10.17 -33.44
N SER A 240 -21.51 9.30 -34.03
CA SER A 240 -21.09 9.41 -35.43
C SER A 240 -21.99 8.55 -36.31
N ILE A 241 -22.41 9.07 -37.46
CA ILE A 241 -23.35 8.41 -38.39
C ILE A 241 -22.69 8.26 -39.75
N GLU A 242 -22.64 7.04 -40.26
CA GLU A 242 -22.12 6.76 -41.60
C GLU A 242 -23.16 7.16 -42.65
N THR A 243 -22.81 8.07 -43.56
CA THR A 243 -23.75 8.55 -44.58
C THR A 243 -23.04 9.10 -45.81
N LYS A 244 -23.60 8.82 -47.00
CA LYS A 244 -23.11 9.33 -48.28
C LYS A 244 -23.45 10.81 -48.53
N GLN A 245 -24.34 11.39 -47.72
CA GLN A 245 -24.80 12.78 -47.79
C GLN A 245 -24.71 13.43 -46.41
N ALA A 246 -24.42 14.74 -46.35
CA ALA A 246 -24.41 15.48 -45.09
C ALA A 246 -25.78 15.44 -44.40
N LEU A 247 -25.78 15.41 -43.06
CA LEU A 247 -26.99 15.41 -42.25
C LEU A 247 -27.57 16.82 -42.18
N THR A 248 -28.89 16.95 -42.31
CA THR A 248 -29.57 18.21 -42.03
C THR A 248 -29.60 18.48 -40.53
N GLU A 249 -29.66 19.75 -40.14
CA GLU A 249 -29.74 20.11 -38.71
C GLU A 249 -30.99 19.52 -38.04
N ALA A 250 -32.11 19.37 -38.76
CA ALA A 250 -33.29 18.69 -38.26
C ALA A 250 -33.06 17.19 -37.96
N GLN A 251 -32.22 16.50 -38.75
CA GLN A 251 -31.79 15.13 -38.48
C GLN A 251 -30.84 15.08 -37.28
N LYS A 252 -29.87 16.01 -37.18
CA LYS A 252 -28.96 16.10 -36.03
C LYS A 252 -29.74 16.35 -34.74
N GLU A 253 -30.71 17.28 -34.72
CA GLU A 253 -31.58 17.54 -33.56
C GLU A 253 -32.55 16.41 -33.22
N LEU A 254 -32.96 15.58 -34.19
CA LEU A 254 -33.69 14.34 -33.89
C LEU A 254 -32.79 13.33 -33.15
N GLU A 255 -31.55 13.16 -33.59
CA GLU A 255 -30.59 12.25 -32.96
C GLU A 255 -30.11 12.76 -31.60
N LYS A 256 -29.87 14.07 -31.43
CA LYS A 256 -29.60 14.68 -30.11
C LYS A 256 -30.73 14.42 -29.12
N ARG A 257 -32.01 14.54 -29.55
CA ARG A 257 -33.16 14.23 -28.70
C ARG A 257 -33.24 12.76 -28.31
N LYS A 258 -32.92 11.82 -29.21
CA LYS A 258 -32.83 10.38 -28.87
C LYS A 258 -31.74 10.12 -27.82
N ILE A 259 -30.59 10.76 -27.93
CA ILE A 259 -29.51 10.66 -26.94
C ILE A 259 -29.95 11.27 -25.59
N SER A 260 -30.58 12.44 -25.60
CA SER A 260 -31.10 13.11 -24.41
C SER A 260 -32.10 12.25 -23.64
N ALA A 261 -33.04 11.58 -24.34
CA ALA A 261 -34.00 10.66 -23.75
C ALA A 261 -33.33 9.40 -23.17
N ALA A 262 -32.30 8.86 -23.83
CA ALA A 262 -31.51 7.75 -23.28
C ALA A 262 -30.77 8.13 -21.99
N ILE A 263 -30.25 9.37 -21.91
CA ILE A 263 -29.64 9.93 -20.69
C ILE A 263 -30.67 10.09 -19.56
N ASP A 264 -31.94 10.45 -19.86
CA ASP A 264 -32.99 10.51 -18.83
C ASP A 264 -33.32 9.14 -18.24
N SER A 265 -33.39 8.10 -19.08
CA SER A 265 -33.74 6.73 -18.67
C SER A 265 -32.64 5.98 -17.92
N TRP A 266 -31.37 6.37 -18.11
CA TRP A 266 -30.22 5.79 -17.42
C TRP A 266 -30.21 6.17 -15.93
N SER A 267 -29.52 5.42 -15.07
CA SER A 267 -29.20 5.87 -13.72
C SER A 267 -27.77 5.54 -13.27
N VAL A 268 -27.21 6.40 -12.43
CA VAL A 268 -25.89 6.20 -11.81
C VAL A 268 -25.79 4.93 -10.97
N SER A 269 -26.92 4.41 -10.46
CA SER A 269 -26.95 3.13 -9.74
C SER A 269 -26.55 1.93 -10.62
N GLU A 270 -26.67 2.02 -11.94
CA GLU A 270 -26.26 0.97 -12.89
C GLU A 270 -24.73 0.81 -12.99
N ILE A 271 -23.97 1.84 -12.63
CA ILE A 271 -22.50 1.90 -12.83
C ILE A 271 -21.71 1.89 -11.51
N LEU A 272 -22.40 1.95 -10.37
CA LEU A 272 -21.77 1.95 -9.06
C LEU A 272 -21.48 0.51 -8.59
N PRO A 273 -20.35 0.29 -7.88
CA PRO A 273 -20.00 -1.01 -7.31
C PRO A 273 -21.13 -1.72 -6.55
N HIS A 274 -21.31 -2.99 -6.85
CA HIS A 274 -22.12 -3.94 -6.11
C HIS A 274 -21.26 -4.94 -5.32
N TYR A 275 -21.90 -5.66 -4.40
CA TYR A 275 -21.36 -6.89 -3.82
C TYR A 275 -22.35 -8.04 -4.00
N THR A 276 -21.86 -9.27 -3.98
CA THR A 276 -22.65 -10.50 -4.12
C THR A 276 -22.24 -11.51 -3.05
N GLU A 277 -23.20 -12.01 -2.28
CA GLU A 277 -22.99 -13.20 -1.45
C GLU A 277 -23.03 -14.45 -2.34
N LYS A 278 -21.93 -15.20 -2.47
CA LYS A 278 -21.88 -16.28 -3.46
C LYS A 278 -22.83 -17.46 -3.14
N THR A 279 -23.22 -17.59 -1.88
CA THR A 279 -24.19 -18.58 -1.38
C THR A 279 -25.62 -18.28 -1.84
N THR A 280 -26.06 -17.02 -1.82
CA THR A 280 -27.41 -16.62 -2.27
C THR A 280 -27.44 -16.23 -3.75
N LYS A 281 -26.31 -15.76 -4.29
CA LYS A 281 -26.15 -15.12 -5.61
C LYS A 281 -26.89 -13.78 -5.74
N ASN A 282 -27.35 -13.19 -4.62
CA ASN A 282 -27.97 -11.87 -4.64
C ASN A 282 -26.89 -10.80 -4.79
N SER A 283 -26.92 -10.06 -5.91
CA SER A 283 -26.16 -8.82 -6.05
C SER A 283 -26.90 -7.67 -5.39
N LEU A 284 -26.19 -6.83 -4.64
CA LEU A 284 -26.70 -5.71 -3.87
C LEU A 284 -25.78 -4.49 -4.01
N PRO A 285 -26.31 -3.25 -4.10
CA PRO A 285 -25.47 -2.04 -4.15
C PRO A 285 -24.56 -1.95 -2.93
N LEU A 286 -23.27 -1.62 -3.15
CA LEU A 286 -22.30 -1.46 -2.07
C LEU A 286 -22.58 -0.21 -1.23
N PHE A 287 -23.07 0.86 -1.85
CA PHE A 287 -23.28 2.16 -1.23
C PHE A 287 -24.74 2.43 -0.86
N LYS A 288 -24.93 3.11 0.27
CA LYS A 288 -26.23 3.63 0.73
C LYS A 288 -26.44 5.01 0.12
N ALA A 289 -27.69 5.48 0.06
CA ALA A 289 -28.06 6.72 -0.63
C ALA A 289 -27.25 7.98 -0.25
N ASN A 290 -26.75 8.03 0.99
CA ASN A 290 -25.97 9.15 1.55
C ASN A 290 -24.54 8.74 1.98
N SER A 291 -23.95 7.69 1.40
CA SER A 291 -22.58 7.22 1.72
C SER A 291 -21.57 7.50 0.60
N LEU A 292 -21.79 8.56 -0.18
CA LEU A 292 -20.92 8.97 -1.28
C LEU A 292 -20.38 10.39 -1.06
N TYR A 293 -19.15 10.62 -1.54
CA TYR A 293 -18.46 11.89 -1.51
C TYR A 293 -17.90 12.25 -2.90
N ALA A 294 -17.99 13.52 -3.27
CA ALA A 294 -17.42 14.04 -4.51
C ALA A 294 -16.45 15.20 -4.24
N VAL A 295 -15.36 15.27 -5.00
CA VAL A 295 -14.65 16.53 -5.26
C VAL A 295 -15.52 17.38 -6.20
N ASN A 296 -15.40 18.71 -6.12
CA ASN A 296 -16.11 19.70 -6.94
C ASN A 296 -15.72 19.66 -8.45
N GLN A 297 -15.86 18.51 -9.09
CA GLN A 297 -15.43 18.24 -10.46
C GLN A 297 -16.55 18.42 -11.49
N LYS A 298 -16.13 18.75 -12.71
CA LYS A 298 -16.94 18.56 -13.91
C LYS A 298 -17.01 17.05 -14.18
N VAL A 299 -18.20 16.54 -14.47
CA VAL A 299 -18.49 15.10 -14.63
C VAL A 299 -17.60 14.41 -15.66
N ALA A 300 -17.11 15.17 -16.64
CA ALA A 300 -16.20 14.72 -17.71
C ALA A 300 -14.91 14.02 -17.24
N ASP A 301 -14.55 14.12 -15.95
CA ASP A 301 -13.31 13.57 -15.38
C ASP A 301 -13.58 12.43 -14.35
N VAL A 302 -14.85 12.15 -14.03
CA VAL A 302 -15.26 11.22 -12.95
C VAL A 302 -15.32 9.77 -13.44
N TYR A 303 -14.16 9.18 -13.72
CA TYR A 303 -14.04 7.79 -14.18
C TYR A 303 -13.67 6.78 -13.09
N GLN A 304 -13.52 7.21 -11.84
CA GLN A 304 -13.09 6.36 -10.73
C GLN A 304 -13.89 6.62 -9.45
N ILE A 305 -14.07 5.56 -8.66
CA ILE A 305 -14.55 5.63 -7.28
C ILE A 305 -13.65 4.76 -6.39
N THR A 306 -13.18 5.34 -5.29
CA THR A 306 -12.49 4.63 -4.21
C THR A 306 -13.52 4.20 -3.17
N SER A 307 -13.53 2.91 -2.84
CA SER A 307 -14.44 2.30 -1.87
C SER A 307 -13.73 2.04 -0.55
N LEU A 308 -14.19 2.65 0.54
CA LEU A 308 -13.78 2.37 1.92
C LEU A 308 -14.82 1.45 2.54
N ILE A 309 -14.45 0.19 2.84
CA ILE A 309 -15.38 -0.87 3.24
C ILE A 309 -14.99 -1.41 4.62
N SER A 310 -15.99 -1.65 5.46
CA SER A 310 -15.90 -2.28 6.78
C SER A 310 -16.70 -3.59 6.78
N LEU A 311 -16.07 -4.66 7.28
CA LEU A 311 -16.68 -5.95 7.54
C LEU A 311 -16.53 -6.32 9.02
N ASP A 312 -17.64 -6.72 9.62
CA ASP A 312 -17.72 -7.19 11.00
C ASP A 312 -17.32 -8.67 11.08
N LEU A 313 -16.34 -9.03 11.92
CA LEU A 313 -15.86 -10.41 12.06
C LEU A 313 -16.46 -11.14 13.28
N ASP A 314 -17.11 -10.40 14.19
CA ASP A 314 -17.99 -10.99 15.21
C ASP A 314 -19.28 -11.51 14.56
N SER A 315 -19.81 -10.75 13.59
CA SER A 315 -20.97 -11.12 12.75
C SER A 315 -20.53 -11.29 11.28
N PRO A 316 -19.76 -12.35 10.94
CA PRO A 316 -19.06 -12.47 9.65
C PRO A 316 -19.97 -12.46 8.42
N THR A 317 -21.28 -12.71 8.56
CA THR A 317 -22.29 -12.66 7.48
C THR A 317 -23.05 -11.32 7.39
N GLN A 318 -22.73 -10.32 8.21
CA GLN A 318 -23.37 -9.00 8.14
C GLN A 318 -23.07 -8.34 6.77
N ALA A 319 -24.06 -7.65 6.19
CA ALA A 319 -23.87 -6.81 5.02
C ALA A 319 -22.73 -5.79 5.24
N PRO A 320 -21.90 -5.50 4.23
CA PRO A 320 -20.81 -4.53 4.35
C PRO A 320 -21.30 -3.13 4.71
N GLU A 321 -20.46 -2.37 5.41
CA GLU A 321 -20.65 -0.93 5.57
C GLU A 321 -19.61 -0.20 4.74
N ALA A 322 -20.04 0.58 3.75
CA ALA A 322 -19.14 1.23 2.79
C ALA A 322 -19.39 2.73 2.66
N LEU A 323 -18.30 3.47 2.43
CA LEU A 323 -18.26 4.88 2.04
C LEU A 323 -17.48 4.97 0.73
N GLY A 324 -18.02 5.65 -0.28
CA GLY A 324 -17.35 5.86 -1.57
C GLY A 324 -16.90 7.32 -1.72
N TYR A 325 -15.75 7.56 -2.37
CA TYR A 325 -15.43 8.89 -2.89
C TYR A 325 -14.99 8.84 -4.35
N PHE A 326 -15.42 9.83 -5.14
CA PHE A 326 -15.07 9.94 -6.55
C PHE A 326 -13.63 10.42 -6.75
N GLY A 327 -12.86 9.65 -7.50
CA GLY A 327 -11.39 9.70 -7.56
C GLY A 327 -10.75 8.36 -7.14
N GLY A 328 -9.50 8.14 -7.54
CA GLY A 328 -8.70 6.97 -7.19
C GLY A 328 -7.64 7.27 -6.12
N ALA A 329 -7.39 6.33 -5.22
CA ALA A 329 -6.28 6.38 -4.26
C ALA A 329 -5.02 5.72 -4.85
N GLY A 330 -3.86 6.37 -4.72
CA GLY A 330 -2.57 5.89 -5.23
C GLY A 330 -1.54 5.54 -4.15
N ASN A 331 -1.66 6.11 -2.96
CA ASN A 331 -0.87 5.78 -1.77
C ASN A 331 -1.78 5.76 -0.52
N PHE A 332 -1.30 5.16 0.57
CA PHE A 332 -2.12 4.84 1.74
C PHE A 332 -1.31 4.86 3.05
N TYR A 333 -1.93 5.37 4.10
CA TYR A 333 -1.48 5.23 5.49
C TYR A 333 -2.70 4.95 6.39
N MET A 334 -2.54 4.20 7.47
CA MET A 334 -3.62 3.95 8.42
C MET A 334 -3.10 3.63 9.82
N SER A 335 -3.49 4.47 10.78
CA SER A 335 -3.33 4.25 12.22
C SER A 335 -4.48 3.42 12.80
N ASP A 336 -4.50 3.21 14.11
CA ASP A 336 -5.65 2.61 14.79
C ASP A 336 -6.84 3.60 14.96
N GLN A 337 -6.63 4.90 14.67
CA GLN A 337 -7.64 5.96 14.75
C GLN A 337 -8.19 6.39 13.38
N ALA A 338 -7.38 6.36 12.31
CA ALA A 338 -7.78 6.91 11.02
C ALA A 338 -7.09 6.26 9.81
N ALA A 339 -7.85 6.15 8.72
CA ALA A 339 -7.35 5.83 7.39
C ALA A 339 -7.06 7.12 6.60
N TYR A 340 -5.96 7.13 5.87
CA TYR A 340 -5.49 8.24 5.06
C TYR A 340 -5.29 7.75 3.62
N LEU A 341 -6.07 8.29 2.70
CA LEU A 341 -6.01 7.96 1.27
C LEU A 341 -5.35 9.11 0.53
N ILE A 342 -4.29 8.81 -0.22
CA ILE A 342 -3.42 9.79 -0.87
C ILE A 342 -3.46 9.60 -2.38
N SER A 343 -3.61 10.70 -3.12
CA SER A 343 -3.59 10.73 -4.58
C SER A 343 -2.54 11.75 -5.05
N PRO A 344 -1.74 11.45 -6.10
CA PRO A 344 -0.92 12.46 -6.75
C PRO A 344 -1.78 13.65 -7.16
N TYR A 345 -1.36 14.87 -6.84
CA TYR A 345 -2.05 16.08 -7.25
C TYR A 345 -1.68 16.41 -8.69
N ASP A 346 -2.65 16.33 -9.59
CA ASP A 346 -2.42 16.62 -11.00
C ASP A 346 -2.10 18.11 -11.20
N ALA A 347 -0.89 18.38 -11.69
CA ALA A 347 -0.37 19.72 -11.92
C ALA A 347 -1.10 20.46 -13.05
N LEU A 348 -1.94 19.79 -13.85
CA LEU A 348 -2.73 20.40 -14.92
C LEU A 348 -3.70 21.50 -14.43
N ALA A 349 -4.07 21.53 -13.14
CA ALA A 349 -4.87 22.61 -12.56
C ALA A 349 -4.09 23.91 -12.32
N LYS A 350 -2.79 23.78 -12.00
CA LYS A 350 -1.73 24.81 -11.85
C LYS A 350 -0.54 24.13 -11.16
N ALA A 351 0.67 24.24 -11.72
CA ALA A 351 1.87 23.73 -11.06
C ALA A 351 2.12 24.50 -9.74
N PRO A 352 2.04 23.86 -8.56
CA PRO A 352 1.85 24.58 -7.30
C PRO A 352 3.08 25.35 -6.82
N ILE A 353 4.29 24.83 -7.06
CA ILE A 353 5.59 25.51 -6.99
C ILE A 353 6.56 24.75 -7.92
N SER A 354 7.33 25.48 -8.73
CA SER A 354 8.50 25.01 -9.53
C SER A 354 8.51 23.54 -10.00
N SER A 355 7.48 23.09 -10.71
CA SER A 355 7.35 21.69 -11.23
C SER A 355 7.45 20.57 -10.17
N MET A 356 7.34 20.90 -8.88
CA MET A 356 7.33 19.91 -7.80
C MET A 356 6.01 19.14 -7.80
N GLN A 357 6.12 17.82 -7.65
CA GLN A 357 4.96 16.97 -7.41
C GLN A 357 4.27 17.39 -6.09
N GLY A 358 2.96 17.47 -6.12
CA GLY A 358 2.12 17.55 -4.94
C GLY A 358 1.34 16.25 -4.75
N ASN A 359 0.81 16.06 -3.55
CA ASN A 359 -0.13 14.99 -3.22
C ASN A 359 -1.29 15.60 -2.43
N VAL A 360 -2.51 15.22 -2.76
CA VAL A 360 -3.69 15.48 -1.93
C VAL A 360 -3.97 14.24 -1.08
N LEU A 361 -4.40 14.45 0.16
CA LEU A 361 -4.85 13.38 1.05
C LEU A 361 -6.24 13.66 1.62
N HIS A 362 -6.92 12.58 1.97
CA HIS A 362 -8.22 12.59 2.65
C HIS A 362 -8.11 11.74 3.92
N LYS A 363 -8.36 12.33 5.10
CA LYS A 363 -8.40 11.62 6.39
C LYS A 363 -9.82 11.18 6.71
N PHE A 364 -9.97 9.90 7.03
CA PHE A 364 -11.21 9.28 7.48
C PHE A 364 -10.98 8.62 8.85
N ALA A 365 -11.54 9.19 9.91
CA ALA A 365 -11.48 8.58 11.23
C ALA A 365 -12.34 7.31 11.26
N LEU A 366 -11.84 6.29 11.97
CA LEU A 366 -12.58 5.07 12.23
C LEU A 366 -13.62 5.36 13.31
N SER A 367 -14.89 5.03 13.07
CA SER A 367 -15.98 5.44 13.96
C SER A 367 -17.07 4.37 14.04
N GLY A 368 -17.13 3.68 15.18
CA GLY A 368 -18.09 2.60 15.45
C GLY A 368 -17.96 1.43 14.47
N LYS A 369 -18.80 1.43 13.43
CA LYS A 369 -18.81 0.40 12.38
C LYS A 369 -18.25 0.89 11.03
N GLY A 370 -17.95 2.17 10.85
CA GLY A 370 -17.58 2.75 9.55
C GLY A 370 -16.57 3.90 9.62
N PHE A 371 -16.62 4.78 8.63
CA PHE A 371 -15.65 5.85 8.39
C PHE A 371 -16.30 7.23 8.49
N ASN A 372 -15.60 8.20 9.09
CA ASN A 372 -16.03 9.59 9.21
C ASN A 372 -14.99 10.53 8.58
N TYR A 373 -15.34 11.18 7.47
CA TYR A 373 -14.45 12.13 6.79
C TYR A 373 -14.09 13.31 7.71
N ARG A 374 -12.81 13.43 8.05
CA ARG A 374 -12.26 14.48 8.93
C ARG A 374 -11.83 15.71 8.16
N GLY A 375 -11.18 15.52 7.01
CA GLY A 375 -10.78 16.62 6.15
C GLY A 375 -9.80 16.23 5.06
N SER A 376 -9.47 17.21 4.21
CA SER A 376 -8.45 17.07 3.17
C SER A 376 -7.24 17.97 3.44
N GLY A 377 -6.07 17.51 3.05
CA GLY A 377 -4.82 18.28 3.08
C GLY A 377 -4.00 18.06 1.83
N ALA A 378 -2.86 18.75 1.72
CA ALA A 378 -1.93 18.57 0.63
C ALA A 378 -0.47 18.76 1.09
N PHE A 379 0.47 18.02 0.49
CA PHE A 379 1.91 18.12 0.76
C PHE A 379 2.75 17.93 -0.51
N PHE A 380 3.98 18.42 -0.48
CA PHE A 380 4.92 18.38 -1.60
C PHE A 380 5.80 17.13 -1.60
N GLY A 381 6.38 16.85 -2.77
CA GLY A 381 7.34 15.78 -3.00
C GLY A 381 6.69 14.47 -3.45
N THR A 382 7.48 13.42 -3.47
CA THR A 382 7.16 12.12 -4.02
C THR A 382 7.32 11.05 -2.94
N LEU A 383 6.46 10.03 -3.00
CA LEU A 383 6.51 8.83 -2.16
C LEU A 383 7.21 7.71 -2.94
N ASN A 384 7.81 6.75 -2.24
CA ASN A 384 8.37 5.56 -2.86
C ASN A 384 7.27 4.70 -3.49
N TRP A 385 7.62 3.93 -4.51
CA TRP A 385 6.68 3.11 -5.30
C TRP A 385 6.78 1.62 -4.91
N ASN A 386 6.89 1.36 -3.60
CA ASN A 386 7.03 0.04 -2.99
C ASN A 386 6.32 0.01 -1.63
N GLU A 387 6.23 -1.17 -1.00
CA GLU A 387 5.54 -1.35 0.29
C GLU A 387 6.13 -0.49 1.42
N LEU A 388 7.43 -0.19 1.36
CA LEU A 388 8.12 0.66 2.34
C LEU A 388 7.72 2.14 2.29
N SER A 389 7.00 2.60 1.25
CA SER A 389 6.46 3.97 1.21
C SER A 389 5.50 4.25 2.36
N SER A 390 4.87 3.21 2.89
CA SER A 390 4.01 3.25 4.07
C SER A 390 4.76 3.74 5.34
N PHE A 391 6.06 3.44 5.47
CA PHE A 391 6.90 3.88 6.59
C PHE A 391 7.43 5.32 6.46
N GLN A 392 7.11 6.00 5.35
CA GLN A 392 7.28 7.45 5.22
C GLN A 392 6.23 8.26 5.98
N PHE A 393 5.26 7.59 6.62
CA PHE A 393 4.14 8.18 7.37
C PHE A 393 4.06 7.65 8.81
N ASP A 394 3.45 8.46 9.70
CA ASP A 394 3.15 8.15 11.11
C ASP A 394 2.16 9.21 11.65
N GLU A 395 1.15 8.82 12.43
CA GLU A 395 0.24 9.73 13.15
C GLU A 395 0.67 9.86 14.63
N ASP A 396 0.96 11.09 15.07
CA ASP A 396 1.36 11.31 16.47
C ASP A 396 0.19 11.17 17.46
N GLN A 397 0.51 11.08 18.76
CA GLN A 397 -0.48 10.98 19.85
C GLN A 397 -1.45 12.18 19.96
N ARG A 398 -1.31 13.20 19.11
CA ARG A 398 -2.17 14.39 19.02
C ARG A 398 -3.03 14.37 17.74
N GLY A 399 -2.95 13.32 16.93
CA GLY A 399 -3.68 13.15 15.68
C GLY A 399 -3.06 13.85 14.45
N ASN A 400 -1.79 14.28 14.55
CA ASN A 400 -1.08 14.92 13.44
C ASN A 400 -0.44 13.87 12.53
N LEU A 401 -0.76 13.90 11.23
CA LEU A 401 -0.03 13.11 10.25
C LEU A 401 1.36 13.73 10.01
N ARG A 402 2.39 12.92 10.13
CA ARG A 402 3.78 13.24 9.83
C ARG A 402 4.17 12.50 8.55
N VAL A 403 4.83 13.17 7.61
CA VAL A 403 5.27 12.57 6.34
C VAL A 403 6.66 13.04 5.92
N VAL A 404 7.48 12.14 5.40
CA VAL A 404 8.80 12.41 4.79
C VAL A 404 8.71 12.10 3.29
N THR A 405 9.06 13.02 2.40
CA THR A 405 9.01 12.83 0.93
C THR A 405 10.33 13.21 0.27
N TYR A 406 10.55 12.78 -0.97
CA TYR A 406 11.68 13.22 -1.78
C TYR A 406 11.27 14.17 -2.92
N ASN A 407 12.15 15.07 -3.32
CA ASN A 407 11.88 16.12 -4.30
C ASN A 407 12.69 15.90 -5.59
N MET A 408 12.01 15.51 -6.67
CA MET A 408 12.66 15.34 -7.98
C MET A 408 12.89 16.64 -8.76
N ALA A 409 12.24 17.73 -8.36
CA ALA A 409 12.21 18.99 -9.12
C ALA A 409 13.02 20.10 -8.43
N GLN A 410 14.24 19.77 -8.00
CA GLN A 410 15.08 20.71 -7.27
C GLN A 410 15.45 21.95 -8.12
N THR A 411 15.26 23.14 -7.56
CA THR A 411 15.64 24.41 -8.19
C THR A 411 16.01 25.49 -7.18
N THR A 412 16.91 26.37 -7.60
CA THR A 412 17.29 27.61 -6.90
C THR A 412 16.44 28.82 -7.33
N LYS A 413 15.56 28.68 -8.32
CA LYS A 413 14.77 29.78 -8.90
C LYS A 413 13.57 30.24 -8.06
N HIS A 414 13.34 29.63 -6.91
CA HIS A 414 12.20 29.91 -6.02
C HIS A 414 12.71 30.15 -4.59
N PRO A 415 12.17 31.12 -3.82
CA PRO A 415 12.73 31.51 -2.53
C PRO A 415 12.53 30.48 -1.41
N ASP A 416 11.51 29.63 -1.48
CA ASP A 416 11.23 28.60 -0.48
C ASP A 416 12.34 27.53 -0.43
N PRO A 417 13.01 27.30 0.73
CA PRO A 417 14.11 26.34 0.82
C PRO A 417 13.73 24.89 0.47
N ILE A 418 12.46 24.46 0.54
CA ILE A 418 12.10 23.09 0.11
C ILE A 418 12.42 22.83 -1.36
N THR A 419 12.38 23.86 -2.22
CA THR A 419 12.67 23.69 -3.64
C THR A 419 14.13 23.32 -3.88
N ARG A 420 15.02 23.56 -2.92
CA ARG A 420 16.44 23.16 -2.97
C ARG A 420 16.72 21.86 -2.23
N SER A 421 15.81 21.40 -1.38
CA SER A 421 16.00 20.20 -0.55
C SER A 421 15.67 18.92 -1.30
N PRO A 422 16.52 17.87 -1.25
CA PRO A 422 16.17 16.52 -1.71
C PRO A 422 15.07 15.87 -0.88
N VAL A 423 15.11 16.02 0.45
CA VAL A 423 14.08 15.50 1.36
C VAL A 423 13.24 16.64 1.94
N ILE A 424 11.93 16.42 2.08
CA ILE A 424 10.97 17.33 2.71
C ILE A 424 10.25 16.59 3.83
N VAL A 425 10.23 17.14 5.04
CA VAL A 425 9.39 16.64 6.14
C VAL A 425 8.18 17.57 6.26
N THR A 426 6.96 17.03 6.35
CA THR A 426 5.72 17.83 6.50
C THR A 426 4.87 17.27 7.64
N ILE A 427 4.25 18.15 8.43
CA ILE A 427 3.35 17.78 9.53
C ILE A 427 1.99 18.45 9.32
N LEU A 428 0.92 17.67 9.39
CA LEU A 428 -0.46 18.02 9.05
C LEU A 428 -1.40 17.76 10.23
N ALA A 429 -2.07 18.80 10.73
CA ALA A 429 -3.02 18.74 11.84
C ALA A 429 -4.46 18.93 11.38
N GLU A 430 -5.45 18.33 12.05
CA GLU A 430 -6.86 18.65 11.81
C GLU A 430 -7.20 20.10 12.21
N ALA A 431 -7.91 20.82 11.35
CA ALA A 431 -8.45 22.13 11.69
C ALA A 431 -9.68 21.98 12.61
N ALA A 432 -9.62 22.55 13.82
CA ALA A 432 -10.70 22.40 14.82
C ALA A 432 -12.11 22.75 14.32
N ASN A 433 -12.23 23.73 13.43
CA ASN A 433 -13.49 24.27 12.90
C ASN A 433 -13.60 24.20 11.36
N ALA A 434 -12.89 23.27 10.71
CA ALA A 434 -12.92 23.11 9.24
C ALA A 434 -12.60 21.66 8.85
N LYS A 435 -13.12 21.20 7.70
CA LYS A 435 -12.79 19.86 7.15
C LYS A 435 -11.48 19.90 6.36
N GLN A 436 -10.43 20.40 7.01
CA GLN A 436 -9.10 20.61 6.45
C GLN A 436 -8.02 19.99 7.34
N LEU A 437 -6.92 19.59 6.70
CA LEU A 437 -5.67 19.21 7.36
C LEU A 437 -4.64 20.31 7.05
N LEU A 438 -4.28 21.09 8.04
CA LEU A 438 -3.40 22.25 7.91
C LEU A 438 -1.95 21.84 8.09
N THR A 439 -1.05 22.31 7.22
CA THR A 439 0.39 22.18 7.44
C THR A 439 0.80 23.02 8.65
N VAL A 440 1.07 22.37 9.78
CA VAL A 440 1.50 23.02 11.02
C VAL A 440 3.02 23.15 11.12
N GLY A 441 3.76 22.29 10.42
CA GLY A 441 5.21 22.35 10.33
C GLY A 441 5.74 21.72 9.05
N ARG A 442 6.94 22.15 8.66
CA ARG A 442 7.67 21.61 7.50
C ARG A 442 9.18 21.79 7.69
N LEU A 443 9.97 20.93 7.07
CA LEU A 443 11.40 21.13 6.82
C LEU A 443 11.73 20.87 5.34
N PRO A 444 12.67 21.63 4.76
CA PRO A 444 13.22 22.89 5.28
C PRO A 444 12.19 24.02 5.39
N ASN A 445 12.51 25.06 6.15
CA ASN A 445 11.65 26.23 6.36
C ASN A 445 12.48 27.52 6.57
N ALA A 446 11.85 28.68 6.80
CA ALA A 446 12.56 29.95 6.93
C ALA A 446 13.52 30.04 8.13
N LYS A 447 13.24 29.31 9.23
CA LYS A 447 14.09 29.22 10.44
C LYS A 447 15.21 28.19 10.27
N TYR A 448 14.92 27.09 9.57
CA TYR A 448 15.85 26.01 9.25
C TYR A 448 15.91 25.81 7.72
N PRO A 449 16.63 26.68 6.98
CA PRO A 449 16.59 26.73 5.51
C PRO A 449 17.58 25.79 4.81
N GLN A 450 18.39 25.05 5.57
CA GLN A 450 19.38 24.11 5.02
C GLN A 450 18.69 22.93 4.34
N ALA A 451 19.23 22.47 3.22
CA ALA A 451 18.77 21.27 2.53
C ALA A 451 19.03 20.02 3.37
N ILE A 452 18.14 19.03 3.27
CA ILE A 452 18.29 17.71 3.88
C ILE A 452 18.74 16.73 2.80
N GLY A 453 20.01 16.33 2.84
CA GLY A 453 20.71 15.67 1.75
C GLY A 453 21.27 16.65 0.69
N LYS A 454 22.09 16.12 -0.23
CA LYS A 454 22.75 16.87 -1.33
C LYS A 454 21.93 16.85 -2.63
N PRO A 455 22.08 17.81 -3.55
CA PRO A 455 21.35 17.82 -4.81
C PRO A 455 21.47 16.51 -5.61
N GLY A 456 20.33 15.96 -6.05
CA GLY A 456 20.23 14.67 -6.76
C GLY A 456 20.02 13.44 -5.88
N GLU A 457 20.07 13.58 -4.55
CA GLU A 457 19.81 12.50 -3.58
C GLU A 457 18.32 12.07 -3.55
N ARG A 458 18.03 10.88 -2.99
CA ARG A 458 16.70 10.25 -2.96
C ARG A 458 16.43 9.58 -1.63
N LEU A 459 15.21 9.64 -1.13
CA LEU A 459 14.82 8.96 0.10
C LEU A 459 14.86 7.43 -0.04
N TYR A 460 15.64 6.75 0.81
CA TYR A 460 15.70 5.29 0.91
C TYR A 460 14.85 4.82 2.09
N GLY A 461 15.46 4.16 3.09
CA GLY A 461 14.78 3.83 4.33
C GLY A 461 14.28 5.07 5.04
N ALA A 462 13.02 5.03 5.43
CA ALA A 462 12.40 5.99 6.34
C ALA A 462 11.67 5.21 7.43
N ARG A 463 11.71 5.71 8.67
CA ARG A 463 10.84 5.28 9.76
C ARG A 463 10.58 6.47 10.65
N LEU A 464 9.31 6.82 10.78
CA LEU A 464 8.82 7.68 11.84
C LEU A 464 8.30 6.78 12.97
N PHE A 465 8.63 7.15 14.20
CA PHE A 465 8.08 6.58 15.43
C PHE A 465 8.44 7.46 16.63
N ASN A 466 7.69 7.31 17.73
CA ASN A 466 7.83 8.12 18.94
C ASN A 466 7.81 9.63 18.59
N ASP A 467 8.90 10.32 18.90
CA ASP A 467 9.10 11.77 18.78
C ASP A 467 9.89 12.20 17.54
N TYR A 468 10.32 11.26 16.68
CA TYR A 468 11.34 11.52 15.65
C TYR A 468 11.02 10.90 14.29
N ALA A 469 11.62 11.46 13.24
CA ALA A 469 11.80 10.78 11.96
C ALA A 469 13.27 10.38 11.77
N TYR A 470 13.48 9.16 11.30
CA TYR A 470 14.77 8.59 10.91
C TYR A 470 14.73 8.26 9.41
N PHE A 471 15.70 8.73 8.64
CA PHE A 471 15.75 8.41 7.20
C PHE A 471 17.13 8.59 6.56
N VAL A 472 17.24 8.13 5.30
CA VAL A 472 18.47 7.83 4.55
C VAL A 472 18.34 8.40 3.12
N THR A 473 19.41 8.93 2.50
CA THR A 473 19.32 9.77 1.27
C THR A 473 20.23 9.40 0.07
N PHE A 474 21.28 8.60 0.22
CA PHE A 474 22.28 8.39 -0.84
C PHE A 474 23.10 7.08 -0.75
N ARG A 475 22.64 6.05 -1.48
CA ARG A 475 23.14 4.65 -1.51
C ARG A 475 24.62 4.38 -1.19
N ASN A 476 25.53 5.20 -1.70
CA ASN A 476 26.97 4.91 -1.65
C ASN A 476 27.59 5.24 -0.28
N THR A 477 27.28 6.42 0.27
CA THR A 477 27.85 6.93 1.53
C THR A 477 26.80 7.83 2.17
N ASP A 478 26.08 7.28 3.14
CA ASP A 478 24.69 7.64 3.36
C ASP A 478 24.45 8.18 4.79
N PRO A 479 23.94 9.42 4.94
CA PRO A 479 23.55 9.96 6.24
C PRO A 479 22.24 9.34 6.75
N LEU A 480 22.31 8.68 7.91
CA LEU A 480 21.13 8.49 8.76
C LEU A 480 20.81 9.83 9.44
N TYR A 481 19.80 10.53 8.92
CA TYR A 481 19.26 11.75 9.52
C TYR A 481 18.32 11.43 10.69
N VAL A 482 18.32 12.31 11.70
CA VAL A 482 17.37 12.32 12.81
C VAL A 482 16.71 13.70 12.87
N VAL A 483 15.37 13.72 12.83
CA VAL A 483 14.55 14.94 12.90
C VAL A 483 13.64 14.89 14.12
N ASP A 484 13.71 15.91 14.96
CA ASP A 484 12.88 16.13 16.15
C ASP A 484 11.51 16.69 15.74
N LEU A 485 10.44 15.96 16.09
CA LEU A 485 9.04 16.25 15.76
C LEU A 485 8.19 16.53 17.02
N ARG A 486 8.82 16.66 18.20
CA ARG A 486 8.12 16.91 19.48
C ARG A 486 7.25 18.15 19.45
N LYS A 487 7.66 19.17 18.69
CA LYS A 487 6.92 20.41 18.44
C LYS A 487 6.44 20.41 16.99
N PRO A 488 5.14 20.17 16.71
CA PRO A 488 4.61 20.13 15.35
C PRO A 488 4.83 21.41 14.52
N ASN A 489 5.05 22.54 15.19
CA ASN A 489 5.32 23.85 14.59
C ASN A 489 6.80 24.27 14.60
N ASP A 490 7.69 23.47 15.18
CA ASP A 490 9.13 23.73 15.23
C ASP A 490 9.98 22.47 14.95
N PRO A 491 9.69 21.70 13.87
CA PRO A 491 10.50 20.55 13.50
C PRO A 491 11.90 20.99 13.09
N LYS A 492 12.91 20.18 13.46
CA LYS A 492 14.33 20.45 13.18
C LYS A 492 15.13 19.16 12.99
N VAL A 493 16.15 19.19 12.15
CA VAL A 493 17.21 18.15 12.18
C VAL A 493 17.96 18.29 13.50
N THR A 494 18.19 17.19 14.21
CA THR A 494 19.03 17.15 15.42
C THR A 494 20.35 16.42 15.21
N GLY A 495 20.37 15.36 14.39
CA GLY A 495 21.55 14.53 14.17
C GLY A 495 21.67 14.02 12.74
N GLU A 496 22.90 13.72 12.35
CA GLU A 496 23.30 13.17 11.06
C GLU A 496 24.46 12.20 11.28
N LEU A 497 24.32 10.95 10.84
CA LEU A 497 25.35 9.91 10.94
C LEU A 497 25.68 9.40 9.53
N VAL A 498 26.79 9.86 8.96
CA VAL A 498 27.29 9.39 7.67
C VAL A 498 27.99 8.05 7.84
N ILE A 499 27.53 7.02 7.12
CA ILE A 499 28.11 5.66 7.12
C ILE A 499 28.38 5.15 5.69
N PRO A 500 29.35 4.24 5.50
CA PRO A 500 29.52 3.54 4.23
C PRO A 500 28.36 2.58 3.95
N GLY A 501 27.80 2.68 2.75
CA GLY A 501 26.57 2.00 2.37
C GLY A 501 25.32 2.55 3.05
N PHE A 502 24.18 1.94 2.78
CA PHE A 502 22.85 2.51 3.04
C PHE A 502 21.89 1.51 3.71
N SER A 503 20.77 2.02 4.22
CA SER A 503 19.64 1.21 4.70
C SER A 503 18.40 1.46 3.85
N ASP A 504 17.82 0.41 3.29
CA ASP A 504 16.54 0.44 2.58
C ASP A 504 15.34 0.38 3.55
N TYR A 505 15.51 -0.29 4.69
CA TYR A 505 14.48 -0.43 5.72
C TYR A 505 15.05 -0.19 7.13
N LEU A 506 14.26 0.50 7.96
CA LEU A 506 14.62 0.89 9.33
C LEU A 506 13.62 0.28 10.33
N HIS A 507 14.10 -0.63 11.18
CA HIS A 507 13.29 -1.43 12.10
C HIS A 507 13.59 -1.07 13.57
N PRO A 508 12.66 -0.45 14.31
CA PRO A 508 12.83 -0.15 15.73
C PRO A 508 12.95 -1.43 16.57
N VAL A 509 14.01 -1.54 17.38
CA VAL A 509 14.20 -2.64 18.34
C VAL A 509 13.77 -2.21 19.74
N THR A 510 14.07 -0.97 20.11
CA THR A 510 13.56 -0.29 21.31
C THR A 510 13.38 1.20 21.01
N ALA A 511 12.96 2.01 21.99
CA ALA A 511 13.01 3.47 21.86
C ALA A 511 14.43 4.04 21.64
N ASN A 512 15.48 3.26 21.95
CA ASN A 512 16.89 3.67 21.95
C ASN A 512 17.75 2.92 20.91
N LEU A 513 17.20 1.90 20.24
CA LEU A 513 17.92 1.02 19.31
C LEU A 513 17.14 0.82 18.01
N LEU A 514 17.81 1.01 16.88
CA LEU A 514 17.24 0.91 15.53
C LEU A 514 18.11 -0.03 14.69
N LEU A 515 17.52 -0.94 13.92
CA LEU A 515 18.22 -1.74 12.92
C LEU A 515 18.04 -1.14 11.53
N GLY A 516 19.11 -1.11 10.73
CA GLY A 516 19.07 -0.80 9.31
C GLY A 516 19.35 -2.04 8.46
N VAL A 517 18.37 -2.45 7.66
CA VAL A 517 18.52 -3.50 6.63
C VAL A 517 18.90 -2.80 5.33
N GLY A 518 19.98 -3.24 4.68
CA GLY A 518 20.55 -2.47 3.57
C GLY A 518 21.73 -3.14 2.88
N LYS A 519 22.68 -2.31 2.43
CA LYS A 519 23.90 -2.75 1.75
C LYS A 519 25.14 -2.17 2.41
N ALA A 520 26.23 -2.91 2.34
CA ALA A 520 27.57 -2.38 2.59
C ALA A 520 28.12 -1.77 1.30
N ALA A 521 28.90 -0.70 1.41
CA ALA A 521 29.62 -0.10 0.30
C ALA A 521 31.00 0.40 0.75
N ASP A 522 31.93 0.44 -0.20
CA ASP A 522 33.32 0.79 0.02
C ASP A 522 33.53 2.31 -0.07
N ALA A 523 33.82 2.97 1.05
CA ALA A 523 34.06 4.42 1.07
C ALA A 523 35.34 4.84 0.32
N GLN A 524 36.32 3.94 0.14
CA GLN A 524 37.56 4.22 -0.58
C GLN A 524 37.40 3.96 -2.08
N ALA A 525 36.66 2.91 -2.47
CA ALA A 525 36.32 2.60 -3.86
C ALA A 525 35.02 3.29 -4.34
N GLY A 526 34.85 4.58 -4.01
CA GLY A 526 33.78 5.44 -4.56
C GLY A 526 32.34 5.05 -4.18
N GLY A 527 32.16 4.21 -3.16
CA GLY A 527 30.87 3.63 -2.78
C GLY A 527 30.47 2.38 -3.56
N ALA A 528 31.44 1.63 -4.11
CA ALA A 528 31.17 0.32 -4.71
C ALA A 528 30.47 -0.61 -3.70
N GLN A 529 29.29 -1.14 -4.05
CA GLN A 529 28.52 -2.03 -3.18
C GLN A 529 29.31 -3.31 -2.89
N GLN A 530 29.58 -3.61 -1.62
CA GLN A 530 30.37 -4.77 -1.19
C GLN A 530 29.53 -5.99 -0.79
N GLY A 531 28.26 -5.81 -0.35
CA GLY A 531 27.44 -6.91 0.15
C GLY A 531 26.12 -6.47 0.76
N TRP A 532 25.37 -7.40 1.36
CA TRP A 532 24.21 -7.08 2.21
C TRP A 532 24.67 -6.66 3.61
N LYS A 533 23.98 -5.72 4.25
CA LYS A 533 24.33 -5.20 5.59
C LYS A 533 23.11 -5.17 6.52
N LEU A 534 23.35 -5.54 7.78
CA LEU A 534 22.50 -5.24 8.92
C LEU A 534 23.30 -4.36 9.90
N SER A 535 22.92 -3.10 10.05
CA SER A 535 23.51 -2.16 11.00
C SER A 535 22.63 -2.04 12.25
N LEU A 536 23.25 -1.94 13.43
CA LEU A 536 22.58 -1.56 14.68
C LEU A 536 23.00 -0.13 15.05
N PHE A 537 22.00 0.71 15.30
CA PHE A 537 22.20 2.12 15.66
C PHE A 537 21.77 2.39 17.09
N ASP A 538 22.59 3.15 17.82
CA ASP A 538 22.17 3.89 19.01
C ASP A 538 21.49 5.18 18.57
N ILE A 539 20.26 5.38 19.03
CA ILE A 539 19.45 6.59 18.80
C ILE A 539 19.04 7.28 20.11
N SER A 540 19.56 6.82 21.26
CA SER A 540 19.26 7.37 22.59
C SER A 540 19.68 8.83 22.77
N ASN A 541 20.70 9.29 22.03
CA ASN A 541 20.99 10.70 21.84
C ASN A 541 20.63 11.11 20.40
N PRO A 542 19.48 11.77 20.16
CA PRO A 542 19.05 12.15 18.81
C PRO A 542 19.92 13.25 18.17
N ASN A 543 20.87 13.84 18.92
CA ASN A 543 21.86 14.79 18.38
C ASN A 543 23.19 14.11 17.98
N ASN A 544 23.40 12.85 18.38
CA ASN A 544 24.59 12.06 18.09
C ASN A 544 24.22 10.57 17.95
N PRO A 545 23.47 10.20 16.89
CA PRO A 545 23.21 8.80 16.55
C PRO A 545 24.52 8.09 16.13
N GLN A 546 24.66 6.79 16.43
CA GLN A 546 25.90 6.05 16.17
C GLN A 546 25.65 4.64 15.62
N GLU A 547 26.40 4.21 14.59
CA GLU A 547 26.46 2.80 14.14
C GLU A 547 27.33 2.04 15.14
N ILE A 548 26.68 1.43 16.14
CA ILE A 548 27.33 0.78 17.29
C ILE A 548 27.76 -0.66 16.99
N ASP A 549 27.15 -1.29 15.99
CA ASP A 549 27.48 -2.65 15.56
C ASP A 549 26.97 -2.93 14.14
N LYS A 550 27.53 -3.93 13.45
CA LYS A 550 27.04 -4.36 12.13
C LYS A 550 27.45 -5.77 11.74
N VAL A 551 26.65 -6.38 10.88
CA VAL A 551 26.95 -7.63 10.18
C VAL A 551 26.87 -7.38 8.68
N GLN A 552 27.85 -7.89 7.93
CA GLN A 552 27.88 -7.87 6.47
C GLN A 552 27.91 -9.30 5.95
N LEU A 553 27.14 -9.61 4.91
CA LEU A 553 27.04 -10.94 4.33
C LEU A 553 27.19 -10.89 2.80
N GLY A 554 28.04 -11.79 2.30
CA GLY A 554 28.29 -12.01 0.87
C GLY A 554 28.95 -10.84 0.15
N GLY A 555 29.14 -11.03 -1.16
CA GLY A 555 29.69 -10.05 -2.08
C GLY A 555 28.64 -9.15 -2.74
N PRO A 556 29.07 -8.32 -3.71
CA PRO A 556 28.19 -7.45 -4.50
C PRO A 556 27.05 -8.26 -5.13
N GLY A 557 25.81 -7.79 -5.00
CA GLY A 557 24.60 -8.52 -5.43
C GLY A 557 23.85 -9.25 -4.32
N SER A 558 24.44 -9.49 -3.15
CA SER A 558 23.72 -10.08 -2.00
C SER A 558 22.51 -9.23 -1.56
N ASP A 559 21.37 -9.86 -1.24
CA ASP A 559 20.07 -9.19 -1.07
C ASP A 559 19.17 -9.86 -0.01
N SER A 560 18.10 -9.17 0.40
CA SER A 560 17.02 -9.71 1.24
C SER A 560 15.69 -9.12 0.80
N PRO A 561 14.59 -9.89 0.77
CA PRO A 561 13.21 -9.36 0.74
C PRO A 561 12.95 -8.24 1.77
N ALA A 562 13.65 -8.24 2.92
CA ALA A 562 13.57 -7.17 3.92
C ALA A 562 14.15 -5.81 3.47
N ASN A 563 14.83 -5.75 2.32
CA ASN A 563 15.22 -4.48 1.66
C ASN A 563 14.03 -3.78 0.95
N ARG A 564 12.82 -4.38 0.89
CA ARG A 564 11.65 -3.80 0.18
C ARG A 564 10.27 -4.22 0.70
N ASN A 565 10.19 -5.26 1.51
CA ASN A 565 8.97 -5.78 2.12
C ASN A 565 9.26 -6.02 3.61
N HIS A 566 8.55 -5.32 4.49
CA HIS A 566 8.80 -5.35 5.94
C HIS A 566 8.26 -6.61 6.63
N HIS A 567 7.33 -7.37 6.03
CA HIS A 567 6.88 -8.65 6.60
C HIS A 567 7.98 -9.72 6.55
N ALA A 568 9.00 -9.55 5.71
CA ALA A 568 10.13 -10.48 5.59
C ALA A 568 11.05 -10.51 6.83
N ILE A 569 10.98 -9.51 7.73
CA ILE A 569 11.71 -9.54 9.00
C ILE A 569 10.80 -10.04 10.14
N THR A 570 11.26 -11.09 10.82
CA THR A 570 10.73 -11.52 12.12
C THR A 570 11.50 -10.83 13.23
N SER A 571 10.79 -10.31 14.23
CA SER A 571 11.37 -9.69 15.41
C SER A 571 10.59 -10.13 16.66
N LEU A 572 11.28 -10.53 17.72
CA LEU A 572 10.68 -10.93 18.99
C LEU A 572 11.57 -10.52 20.16
N ALA A 573 11.05 -9.60 21.00
CA ALA A 573 11.62 -9.32 22.30
C ALA A 573 11.40 -10.51 23.25
N ILE A 574 12.47 -10.96 23.91
CA ILE A 574 12.46 -12.02 24.92
C ILE A 574 13.16 -11.55 26.20
N ASN A 575 13.17 -12.41 27.23
CA ASN A 575 13.83 -12.16 28.53
C ASN A 575 13.45 -10.79 29.13
N ASN A 576 12.15 -10.52 29.26
CA ASN A 576 11.59 -9.24 29.73
C ASN A 576 12.09 -8.01 28.94
N ASN A 577 12.21 -8.14 27.61
CA ASN A 577 12.69 -7.10 26.71
C ASN A 577 14.12 -6.60 27.06
N THR A 578 15.04 -7.56 27.26
CA THR A 578 16.49 -7.30 27.39
C THR A 578 17.29 -7.79 26.17
N LEU A 579 16.65 -8.61 25.33
CA LEU A 579 17.22 -9.30 24.17
C LEU A 579 16.13 -9.38 23.09
N THR A 580 16.43 -8.96 21.87
CA THR A 580 15.55 -9.17 20.70
C THR A 580 16.16 -10.21 19.77
N ARG A 581 15.39 -11.25 19.48
CA ARG A 581 15.68 -12.22 18.41
C ARG A 581 15.14 -11.67 17.09
N VAL A 582 15.98 -11.65 16.07
CA VAL A 582 15.65 -11.17 14.72
C VAL A 582 15.99 -12.25 13.70
N ALA A 583 15.10 -12.51 12.76
CA ALA A 583 15.36 -13.42 11.65
C ALA A 583 14.82 -12.84 10.34
N LEU A 584 15.56 -13.01 9.24
CA LEU A 584 15.16 -12.54 7.91
C LEU A 584 15.87 -13.34 6.80
N PRO A 585 15.20 -13.58 5.65
CA PRO A 585 15.78 -14.31 4.53
C PRO A 585 16.87 -13.48 3.85
N VAL A 586 18.04 -14.07 3.59
CA VAL A 586 19.14 -13.43 2.85
C VAL A 586 19.59 -14.34 1.71
N ASN A 587 19.78 -13.75 0.54
CA ASN A 587 20.36 -14.36 -0.63
C ASN A 587 21.84 -13.93 -0.68
N VAL A 588 22.72 -14.80 -0.19
CA VAL A 588 24.15 -14.51 -0.03
C VAL A 588 24.89 -14.93 -1.30
N TYR A 589 25.44 -13.96 -2.04
CA TYR A 589 26.29 -14.22 -3.20
C TYR A 589 27.75 -14.37 -2.79
N ASP A 590 28.44 -15.38 -3.34
CA ASP A 590 29.87 -15.60 -3.14
C ASP A 590 30.64 -15.23 -4.43
N PRO A 591 31.38 -14.11 -4.45
CA PRO A 591 32.04 -13.63 -5.66
C PRO A 591 33.22 -14.50 -6.11
N ASN A 592 33.70 -15.42 -5.27
CA ASN A 592 34.85 -16.28 -5.57
C ASN A 592 34.47 -17.49 -6.46
N ASN A 593 33.19 -17.87 -6.47
CA ASN A 593 32.69 -19.03 -7.21
C ASN A 593 31.34 -18.78 -7.93
N GLY A 594 30.76 -17.58 -7.78
CA GLY A 594 29.52 -17.18 -8.44
C GLY A 594 28.24 -17.79 -7.85
N THR A 595 28.33 -18.53 -6.73
CA THR A 595 27.15 -19.20 -6.15
C THR A 595 26.28 -18.23 -5.35
N VAL A 596 24.96 -18.47 -5.35
CA VAL A 596 24.00 -17.78 -4.47
C VAL A 596 23.43 -18.80 -3.47
N LYS A 597 23.43 -18.45 -2.19
CA LYS A 597 22.85 -19.26 -1.11
C LYS A 597 21.68 -18.50 -0.50
N ASN A 598 20.46 -18.93 -0.84
CA ASN A 598 19.24 -18.42 -0.22
C ASN A 598 19.03 -19.14 1.12
N GLY A 599 18.87 -18.40 2.21
CA GLY A 599 18.71 -18.98 3.54
C GLY A 599 18.13 -18.01 4.56
N LEU A 600 17.63 -18.55 5.67
CA LEU A 600 17.11 -17.74 6.78
C LEU A 600 18.22 -17.48 7.79
N HIS A 601 18.61 -16.21 7.92
CA HIS A 601 19.67 -15.77 8.84
C HIS A 601 19.06 -15.31 10.17
N ARG A 602 19.79 -15.59 11.26
CA ARG A 602 19.36 -15.30 12.64
C ARG A 602 20.32 -14.34 13.30
N PHE A 603 19.77 -13.42 14.08
CA PHE A 603 20.51 -12.40 14.80
C PHE A 603 19.93 -12.22 16.20
N GLU A 604 20.79 -11.88 17.15
CA GLU A 604 20.40 -11.48 18.50
C GLU A 604 20.91 -10.06 18.78
N VAL A 605 20.01 -9.20 19.27
CA VAL A 605 20.33 -7.83 19.70
C VAL A 605 20.19 -7.76 21.21
N THR A 606 21.31 -7.74 21.93
CA THR A 606 21.33 -7.69 23.40
C THR A 606 21.38 -6.23 23.84
N HIS A 607 20.31 -5.75 24.49
CA HIS A 607 20.03 -4.30 24.58
C HIS A 607 21.04 -3.56 25.46
N ALA A 608 21.35 -4.09 26.65
CA ALA A 608 22.24 -3.44 27.61
C ALA A 608 23.71 -3.39 27.11
N GLN A 609 24.16 -4.45 26.44
CA GLN A 609 25.47 -4.55 25.82
C GLN A 609 25.54 -3.85 24.45
N ARG A 610 24.42 -3.34 23.93
CA ARG A 610 24.31 -2.68 22.62
C ARG A 610 24.90 -3.50 21.46
N LYS A 611 24.81 -4.83 21.55
CA LYS A 611 25.51 -5.79 20.68
C LYS A 611 24.55 -6.44 19.69
N LEU A 612 24.94 -6.51 18.43
CA LEU A 612 24.36 -7.33 17.37
C LEU A 612 25.24 -8.58 17.17
N GLN A 613 24.64 -9.76 17.33
CA GLN A 613 25.31 -11.04 17.13
C GLN A 613 24.64 -11.81 15.98
N HIS A 614 25.40 -12.21 14.97
CA HIS A 614 24.94 -13.16 13.94
C HIS A 614 25.09 -14.59 14.47
N LEU A 615 24.02 -15.38 14.35
CA LEU A 615 23.96 -16.78 14.78
C LEU A 615 24.00 -17.75 13.59
N GLY A 616 24.59 -17.34 12.47
CA GLY A 616 24.51 -18.09 11.21
C GLY A 616 23.13 -18.05 10.56
N GLY A 617 22.98 -18.80 9.47
CA GLY A 617 21.73 -18.97 8.76
C GLY A 617 21.70 -20.30 8.04
N PHE A 618 20.51 -20.90 7.89
CA PHE A 618 20.34 -22.19 7.22
C PHE A 618 19.78 -22.01 5.82
N SER A 619 20.38 -22.69 4.84
CA SER A 619 19.87 -22.70 3.46
C SER A 619 18.89 -23.85 3.26
N VAL A 620 17.80 -23.58 2.54
CA VAL A 620 16.78 -24.57 2.15
C VAL A 620 16.92 -25.02 0.70
N SER A 621 17.83 -24.41 -0.05
CA SER A 621 18.15 -24.78 -1.43
C SER A 621 19.51 -24.20 -1.83
N PRO A 622 20.53 -25.03 -2.14
CA PRO A 622 21.68 -24.58 -2.91
C PRO A 622 21.21 -24.35 -4.35
N ALA A 623 20.80 -23.13 -4.65
CA ALA A 623 20.35 -22.75 -5.99
C ALA A 623 21.58 -22.45 -6.86
N ASN A 624 21.89 -23.33 -7.81
CA ASN A 624 22.96 -23.10 -8.79
C ASN A 624 22.68 -21.90 -9.73
N ASN A 625 21.47 -21.35 -9.68
CA ASN A 625 21.03 -20.18 -10.43
C ASN A 625 20.57 -19.07 -9.46
N TRP A 626 20.75 -17.81 -9.86
CA TRP A 626 20.19 -16.65 -9.18
C TRP A 626 18.66 -16.79 -9.01
N TYR A 627 18.16 -16.76 -7.78
CA TYR A 627 16.74 -16.93 -7.47
C TYR A 627 16.26 -16.02 -6.35
N TRP A 628 15.01 -15.58 -6.45
CA TRP A 628 14.41 -14.47 -5.70
C TRP A 628 12.96 -14.81 -5.38
N ASP A 629 12.57 -14.72 -4.10
CA ASP A 629 11.20 -14.95 -3.61
C ASP A 629 10.86 -13.82 -2.61
N ASP A 630 10.08 -12.83 -3.05
CA ASP A 630 9.67 -11.70 -2.22
C ASP A 630 8.56 -12.06 -1.22
N ALA A 631 7.98 -13.26 -1.35
CA ALA A 631 7.03 -13.84 -0.43
C ALA A 631 7.68 -14.76 0.62
N ASP A 632 9.03 -14.83 0.68
CA ASP A 632 9.74 -15.47 1.79
C ASP A 632 9.38 -14.76 3.12
N ARG A 633 9.10 -15.55 4.15
CA ARG A 633 8.71 -15.09 5.51
C ARG A 633 9.33 -15.97 6.58
N SER A 634 9.40 -15.48 7.81
CA SER A 634 9.66 -16.33 8.96
C SER A 634 8.76 -16.02 10.16
N ILE A 635 8.59 -17.03 11.01
CA ILE A 635 7.86 -16.96 12.28
C ILE A 635 8.69 -17.66 13.34
N LEU A 636 8.84 -17.05 14.51
CA LEU A 636 9.46 -17.64 15.69
C LEU A 636 8.36 -18.07 16.68
N ILE A 637 8.36 -19.35 17.06
CA ILE A 637 7.48 -19.89 18.11
C ILE A 637 8.38 -20.56 19.15
N ASP A 638 8.34 -20.07 20.39
CA ASP A 638 9.24 -20.43 21.49
C ASP A 638 10.73 -20.36 21.08
N ASN A 639 11.37 -21.52 20.98
CA ASN A 639 12.77 -21.67 20.54
C ASN A 639 12.87 -22.33 19.14
N TYR A 640 11.81 -22.27 18.32
CA TYR A 640 11.77 -22.81 16.96
C TYR A 640 11.43 -21.74 15.93
N LEU A 641 12.23 -21.67 14.89
CA LEU A 641 12.08 -20.76 13.76
C LEU A 641 11.51 -21.53 12.57
N TYR A 642 10.48 -20.96 11.95
CA TYR A 642 9.73 -21.54 10.84
C TYR A 642 9.90 -20.65 9.62
N TYR A 643 10.71 -21.12 8.66
CA TYR A 643 10.97 -20.44 7.40
C TYR A 643 9.91 -20.84 6.38
N PHE A 644 9.15 -19.87 5.89
CA PHE A 644 8.29 -20.02 4.73
C PHE A 644 9.08 -19.67 3.46
N HIS A 645 9.24 -20.65 2.57
CA HIS A 645 9.91 -20.51 1.27
C HIS A 645 9.22 -21.39 0.23
N LYS A 646 8.97 -20.90 -0.99
CA LYS A 646 8.32 -21.67 -2.06
C LYS A 646 7.00 -22.32 -1.64
N GLY A 647 6.21 -21.65 -0.80
CA GLY A 647 4.96 -22.17 -0.24
C GLY A 647 5.09 -23.31 0.78
N ASN A 648 6.30 -23.63 1.27
CA ASN A 648 6.59 -24.71 2.25
C ASN A 648 7.14 -24.13 3.55
N PHE A 649 6.98 -24.86 4.67
CA PHE A 649 7.60 -24.50 5.96
C PHE A 649 8.73 -25.45 6.36
N TYR A 650 9.88 -24.87 6.67
CA TYR A 650 11.07 -25.53 7.19
C TYR A 650 11.25 -25.13 8.66
N LYS A 651 11.34 -26.11 9.56
CA LYS A 651 11.49 -25.90 11.02
C LYS A 651 12.95 -26.06 11.42
N SER A 652 13.49 -25.06 12.11
CA SER A 652 14.83 -25.12 12.72
C SER A 652 14.74 -24.72 14.20
N ALA A 653 15.63 -25.25 15.05
CA ALA A 653 15.77 -24.77 16.41
C ALA A 653 16.60 -23.46 16.42
N TRP A 654 16.23 -22.50 17.27
CA TRP A 654 16.91 -21.21 17.34
C TRP A 654 18.43 -21.36 17.56
N ALA A 655 18.82 -22.29 18.45
CA ALA A 655 20.20 -22.60 18.79
C ALA A 655 20.88 -23.69 17.92
N ALA A 656 20.24 -24.19 16.85
CA ALA A 656 20.92 -25.05 15.88
C ALA A 656 22.09 -24.28 15.23
N LYS A 657 23.24 -24.89 14.97
CA LYS A 657 24.38 -24.23 14.32
C LYS A 657 24.30 -24.41 12.80
#